data_AF-A0A2A6CK83-F1
#
_entry.id   AF-A0A2A6CK83-F1
#
_cell.length_a   1.000
_cell.length_b   1.000
_cell.length_c   1.000
_cell.angle_alpha   90.00
_cell.angle_beta   90.00
_cell.angle_gamma   90.00
#
_symmetry.space_group_name_H-M   'P 1'
#
loop_
_entity.id
_entity.type
_entity.pdbx_description
1 polymer ?
#
loop_
_entity_poly.entity_id
_entity_poly.type
_entity_poly.pdbx_seq_one_letter_code
_entity_poly.pdbx_strand_id
1 'polypeptide(L)'
;MGTDSRSMLVAISNAEQTTFIDFSTILLCLRTVSSNVSMVSSRIIKSSIIGTLSIQPCYFIFHTAPEFVETVIEIHRPREDDYFLTMGAFFLPTKDHPYSMVHAAIVFIIPTLALSYGVFAICVTKSWRELTHSNVKLSKMTISLHRKFLKMMAVQNLLPLVVVSFPMCILIIVSLSGGMPVGLMTFPLSFTLFALPIVQLTCSAISFVIVFYTAIFHLRKSWFEGVFKIIQITKRLTATVPCEMTFDRRFCLLRMLITLGAPSFVLLHAALTLQRILTTFSGNHMIHLIIARTSLAATLLYCIGYMFYGYREYPMEGLTSFCAGFAKGEEWLVLLGYFAMMLADFLNVIVTFALLFYNRKKMHHLSETPLEVKFRYRQTYQSIKQMLPIAFLNLFCCTVQFVGAYYGNSLPFTNTERTIVLGYFYMIPYYCVACPASLLVLMKIEDKKKKRDLKSISSTSSESATNEYFTSLHAQWDSYGPNFRTIDHSAVVTAGVFIRIDLYCHLHNHIPPEKVMETIFALYFFILWHASFMIVLYAIQLWKRVSATGPCDIQFDRKFCILRILITISTPSFVLLHATLTIQRILTTFSGHRILHKAIARVCLLLTLAYGVGYLFIGYRSYLMHGLTSYCSGYSVGEERAILQGYLRMVLIDSLNVFITFILYFYNRAKIRKLSSTPLDVKFRYRQTLQSIQQMLPVAFLNLLCCAVQYFGFMFGLSLFRSLPETHRIILNGFFYTTTYYCVACPAILLLLMVIEKKKKRRELRSISTTSSEEATDEYFSSLQSQWDRFIPADKKA
;
A
#
# COMPACT_ATOMS: atom_id res chain seq x y z
N MET A 1 -28.68 -47.02 -34.19
CA MET A 1 -28.25 -45.61 -34.13
C MET A 1 -28.02 -45.29 -32.67
N GLY A 2 -26.76 -45.35 -32.24
CA GLY A 2 -26.38 -45.40 -30.83
C GLY A 2 -26.42 -44.04 -30.16
N THR A 3 -27.21 -43.96 -29.09
CA THR A 3 -27.06 -43.02 -27.99
C THR A 3 -25.78 -43.36 -27.24
N ASP A 4 -24.82 -42.44 -27.15
CA ASP A 4 -23.88 -42.50 -26.03
C ASP A 4 -23.27 -41.12 -25.67
N SER A 5 -23.73 -40.64 -24.51
CA SER A 5 -22.98 -39.94 -23.46
C SER A 5 -21.75 -39.11 -23.87
N ARG A 6 -21.86 -37.76 -23.86
CA ARG A 6 -20.75 -36.80 -23.62
C ARG A 6 -21.20 -35.32 -23.62
N SER A 7 -21.96 -34.91 -22.62
CA SER A 7 -21.99 -33.54 -22.06
C SER A 7 -23.03 -33.50 -20.94
N MET A 8 -22.58 -33.28 -19.72
CA MET A 8 -23.49 -33.02 -18.61
C MET A 8 -23.64 -31.51 -18.49
N LEU A 9 -24.60 -30.95 -19.23
CA LEU A 9 -25.02 -29.56 -19.07
C LEU A 9 -25.82 -29.45 -17.77
N VAL A 10 -25.17 -29.04 -16.67
CA VAL A 10 -25.91 -28.64 -15.46
C VAL A 10 -26.40 -27.21 -15.66
N ALA A 11 -27.48 -27.06 -16.42
CA ALA A 11 -28.29 -25.86 -16.35
C ALA A 11 -29.04 -25.89 -15.00
N ILE A 12 -28.82 -24.89 -14.16
CA ILE A 12 -29.61 -24.69 -12.92
C ILE A 12 -31.12 -24.51 -13.23
N SER A 13 -31.49 -24.39 -14.51
CA SER A 13 -32.88 -24.31 -15.00
C SER A 13 -33.70 -25.60 -14.88
N ASN A 14 -33.10 -26.81 -14.85
CA ASN A 14 -33.86 -28.08 -14.89
C ASN A 14 -33.72 -28.93 -13.60
N ALA A 15 -33.30 -28.32 -12.49
CA ALA A 15 -33.33 -28.97 -11.18
C ALA A 15 -34.74 -28.86 -10.54
N GLU A 16 -35.75 -29.48 -11.16
CA GLU A 16 -37.11 -29.54 -10.60
C GLU A 16 -37.27 -30.53 -9.44
N GLN A 17 -36.21 -31.27 -9.06
CA GLN A 17 -36.34 -32.35 -8.07
C GLN A 17 -35.16 -32.53 -7.10
N THR A 18 -34.39 -31.48 -6.83
CA THR A 18 -33.61 -31.43 -5.59
C THR A 18 -34.32 -30.52 -4.60
N THR A 19 -34.82 -31.12 -3.52
CA THR A 19 -35.47 -30.45 -2.39
C THR A 19 -34.65 -29.27 -1.90
N PHE A 20 -35.03 -28.07 -2.33
CA PHE A 20 -34.42 -26.83 -1.86
C PHE A 20 -34.93 -26.50 -0.45
N ILE A 21 -33.97 -26.22 0.42
CA ILE A 21 -34.15 -25.92 1.84
C ILE A 21 -34.78 -24.52 1.96
N ASP A 22 -36.06 -24.47 2.32
CA ASP A 22 -36.81 -23.24 2.61
C ASP A 22 -36.15 -22.45 3.77
N PHE A 23 -36.33 -21.13 3.83
CA PHE A 23 -35.83 -20.24 4.88
C PHE A 23 -36.34 -20.67 6.28
N SER A 24 -37.53 -21.26 6.34
CA SER A 24 -38.08 -21.94 7.53
C SER A 24 -37.22 -23.14 7.94
N THR A 25 -36.67 -23.88 6.98
CA THR A 25 -35.74 -25.01 7.18
C THR A 25 -34.35 -24.53 7.56
N ILE A 26 -33.89 -23.35 7.13
CA ILE A 26 -32.64 -22.73 7.62
C ILE A 26 -32.80 -22.29 9.09
N LEU A 27 -33.94 -21.72 9.47
CA LEU A 27 -34.26 -21.40 10.87
C LEU A 27 -34.42 -22.65 11.73
N LEU A 28 -35.03 -23.71 11.19
CA LEU A 28 -35.07 -25.03 11.82
C LEU A 28 -33.67 -25.63 11.94
N CYS A 29 -32.84 -25.52 10.90
CA CYS A 29 -31.47 -26.02 10.86
C CYS A 29 -30.55 -25.24 11.81
N LEU A 30 -30.75 -23.93 12.02
CA LEU A 30 -30.07 -23.16 13.06
C LEU A 30 -30.50 -23.59 14.48
N ARG A 31 -31.75 -24.03 14.66
CA ARG A 31 -32.22 -24.70 15.89
C ARG A 31 -31.61 -26.09 16.07
N THR A 32 -31.45 -26.86 15.00
CA THR A 32 -30.87 -28.23 15.02
C THR A 32 -29.33 -28.25 15.03
N VAL A 33 -28.67 -27.18 14.57
CA VAL A 33 -27.20 -27.00 14.67
C VAL A 33 -26.75 -26.87 16.13
N SER A 34 -27.65 -26.53 17.06
CA SER A 34 -27.40 -26.66 18.49
C SER A 34 -27.25 -28.11 18.97
N SER A 35 -27.76 -29.11 18.24
CA SER A 35 -27.80 -30.51 18.71
C SER A 35 -26.94 -31.48 17.89
N ASN A 36 -26.55 -31.18 16.64
CA ASN A 36 -25.78 -32.12 15.79
C ASN A 36 -24.69 -31.44 14.92
N VAL A 37 -23.69 -30.86 15.57
CA VAL A 37 -22.55 -30.16 14.93
C VAL A 37 -21.63 -31.11 14.11
N SER A 38 -21.57 -32.40 14.42
CA SER A 38 -20.61 -33.34 13.77
C SER A 38 -21.04 -33.79 12.37
N MET A 39 -22.33 -33.87 12.08
CA MET A 39 -22.83 -34.43 10.81
C MET A 39 -22.84 -33.39 9.68
N VAL A 40 -23.16 -32.14 10.00
CA VAL A 40 -23.15 -31.02 9.04
C VAL A 40 -21.72 -30.60 8.69
N SER A 41 -20.80 -30.59 9.66
CA SER A 41 -19.39 -30.32 9.39
C SER A 41 -18.80 -31.38 8.46
N SER A 42 -19.11 -32.67 8.65
CA SER A 42 -18.64 -33.76 7.79
C SER A 42 -19.09 -33.63 6.33
N ARG A 43 -20.34 -33.22 6.06
CA ARG A 43 -20.83 -33.05 4.67
C ARG A 43 -20.27 -31.81 3.99
N ILE A 44 -20.16 -30.68 4.71
CA ILE A 44 -19.56 -29.45 4.17
C ILE A 44 -18.05 -29.65 3.94
N ILE A 45 -17.37 -30.33 4.86
CA ILE A 45 -15.95 -30.67 4.72
C ILE A 45 -15.75 -31.64 3.55
N LYS A 46 -16.57 -32.70 3.40
CA LYS A 46 -16.48 -33.62 2.25
C LYS A 46 -16.74 -32.91 0.93
N SER A 47 -17.75 -32.05 0.83
CA SER A 47 -18.06 -31.32 -0.41
C SER A 47 -16.97 -30.29 -0.76
N SER A 48 -16.43 -29.60 0.26
CA SER A 48 -15.31 -28.67 0.08
C SER A 48 -14.03 -29.41 -0.32
N ILE A 49 -13.73 -30.55 0.31
CA ILE A 49 -12.57 -31.40 0.00
C ILE A 49 -12.67 -31.96 -1.43
N ILE A 50 -13.84 -32.46 -1.84
CA ILE A 50 -14.09 -32.97 -3.21
C ILE A 50 -13.96 -31.84 -4.24
N GLY A 51 -14.43 -30.63 -3.92
CA GLY A 51 -14.27 -29.45 -4.78
C GLY A 51 -12.82 -28.97 -4.90
N THR A 52 -12.01 -29.05 -3.83
CA THR A 52 -10.58 -28.67 -3.87
C THR A 52 -9.64 -29.77 -4.38
N LEU A 53 -10.03 -31.05 -4.31
CA LEU A 53 -9.21 -32.19 -4.78
C LEU A 53 -9.51 -32.62 -6.22
N SER A 54 -10.59 -32.11 -6.83
CA SER A 54 -10.80 -32.30 -8.27
C SER A 54 -9.80 -31.45 -9.04
N ILE A 55 -8.74 -32.07 -9.56
CA ILE A 55 -7.74 -31.47 -10.46
C ILE A 55 -8.33 -31.32 -11.88
N GLN A 56 -9.64 -31.09 -11.99
CA GLN A 56 -10.30 -30.82 -13.26
C GLN A 56 -10.35 -29.30 -13.49
N PRO A 57 -9.91 -28.82 -14.67
CA PRO A 57 -9.97 -27.39 -14.97
C PRO A 57 -11.44 -26.94 -15.07
N CYS A 58 -11.91 -26.24 -14.05
CA CYS A 58 -13.22 -25.61 -14.04
C CYS A 58 -13.10 -24.20 -14.62
N TYR A 59 -13.68 -23.98 -15.79
CA TYR A 59 -13.70 -22.67 -16.44
C TYR A 59 -15.00 -21.93 -16.11
N PHE A 60 -14.88 -20.86 -15.32
CA PHE A 60 -16.01 -19.97 -15.02
C PHE A 60 -16.01 -18.82 -16.04
N ILE A 61 -16.92 -18.87 -17.00
CA ILE A 61 -17.11 -17.82 -18.01
C ILE A 61 -18.57 -17.39 -17.96
N PHE A 62 -18.81 -16.09 -17.78
CA PHE A 62 -20.16 -15.55 -17.64
C PHE A 62 -20.61 -14.97 -18.98
N HIS A 63 -21.25 -15.81 -19.80
CA HIS A 63 -21.90 -15.40 -21.05
C HIS A 63 -23.25 -16.11 -21.21
N THR A 64 -24.17 -15.44 -21.90
CA THR A 64 -25.52 -15.90 -22.23
C THR A 64 -25.57 -16.45 -23.67
N ALA A 65 -25.94 -17.71 -23.86
CA ALA A 65 -26.62 -18.29 -25.05
C ALA A 65 -26.41 -19.83 -25.11
N PRO A 66 -27.28 -20.63 -25.75
CA PRO A 66 -27.00 -22.03 -26.09
C PRO A 66 -25.73 -22.19 -26.98
N GLU A 67 -25.38 -21.17 -27.75
CA GLU A 67 -24.12 -21.04 -28.51
C GLU A 67 -22.87 -20.93 -27.60
N PHE A 68 -23.04 -20.85 -26.27
CA PHE A 68 -21.94 -20.72 -25.31
C PHE A 68 -21.08 -21.98 -25.20
N VAL A 69 -21.69 -23.16 -25.26
CA VAL A 69 -20.93 -24.42 -25.29
C VAL A 69 -20.07 -24.46 -26.55
N GLU A 70 -20.64 -24.06 -27.69
CA GLU A 70 -19.93 -23.96 -28.96
C GLU A 70 -18.82 -22.91 -28.91
N THR A 71 -19.07 -21.75 -28.32
CA THR A 71 -18.06 -20.68 -28.14
C THR A 71 -16.92 -21.13 -27.23
N VAL A 72 -17.21 -21.85 -26.15
CA VAL A 72 -16.18 -22.40 -25.26
C VAL A 72 -15.39 -23.49 -25.97
N ILE A 73 -16.05 -24.37 -26.72
CA ILE A 73 -15.39 -25.39 -27.56
C ILE A 73 -14.53 -24.70 -28.64
N GLU A 74 -15.03 -23.64 -29.27
CA GLU A 74 -14.33 -22.93 -30.35
C GLU A 74 -13.10 -22.17 -29.83
N ILE A 75 -13.25 -21.44 -28.72
CA ILE A 75 -12.20 -20.61 -28.13
C ILE A 75 -11.14 -21.48 -27.44
N HIS A 76 -11.57 -22.47 -26.66
CA HIS A 76 -10.65 -23.27 -25.86
C HIS A 76 -10.17 -24.53 -26.57
N ARG A 77 -10.82 -24.93 -27.67
CA ARG A 77 -10.54 -26.14 -28.47
C ARG A 77 -10.16 -27.33 -27.58
N PRO A 78 -11.01 -27.67 -26.58
CA PRO A 78 -10.76 -28.82 -25.72
C PRO A 78 -10.66 -30.06 -26.60
N ARG A 79 -9.80 -31.01 -26.25
CA ARG A 79 -9.72 -32.27 -26.99
C ARG A 79 -11.04 -33.02 -26.81
N GLU A 80 -11.37 -33.91 -27.74
CA GLU A 80 -12.63 -34.67 -27.72
C GLU A 80 -12.79 -35.57 -26.48
N ASP A 81 -11.70 -35.81 -25.74
CA ASP A 81 -11.64 -36.54 -24.48
C ASP A 81 -11.60 -35.64 -23.23
N ASP A 82 -11.51 -34.31 -23.39
CA ASP A 82 -11.47 -33.37 -22.27
C ASP A 82 -12.87 -33.12 -21.69
N TYR A 83 -13.05 -33.47 -20.41
CA TYR A 83 -14.24 -33.09 -19.65
C TYR A 83 -14.09 -31.65 -19.14
N PHE A 84 -15.00 -30.76 -19.56
CA PHE A 84 -15.07 -29.40 -19.05
C PHE A 84 -16.49 -29.07 -18.58
N LEU A 85 -16.59 -28.30 -17.50
CA LEU A 85 -17.85 -27.86 -16.90
C LEU A 85 -18.01 -26.37 -17.13
N THR A 86 -19.05 -25.99 -17.86
CA THR A 86 -19.40 -24.59 -18.13
C THR A 86 -20.55 -24.15 -17.22
N MET A 87 -20.32 -23.11 -16.42
CA MET A 87 -21.36 -22.48 -15.61
C MET A 87 -21.55 -21.02 -16.03
N GLY A 88 -22.71 -20.71 -16.63
CA GLY A 88 -23.14 -19.35 -16.94
C GLY A 88 -24.15 -18.84 -15.92
N ALA A 89 -24.03 -17.58 -15.50
CA ALA A 89 -25.03 -16.91 -14.66
C ALA A 89 -25.26 -15.48 -15.17
N PHE A 90 -26.53 -15.05 -15.22
CA PHE A 90 -26.86 -13.66 -15.53
C PHE A 90 -26.31 -12.74 -14.45
N PHE A 91 -25.82 -11.54 -14.79
CA PHE A 91 -25.40 -10.58 -13.76
C PHE A 91 -26.60 -10.01 -13.00
N LEU A 92 -27.59 -9.49 -13.74
CA LEU A 92 -28.87 -9.02 -13.22
C LEU A 92 -29.99 -10.05 -13.47
N PRO A 93 -30.99 -10.15 -12.60
CA PRO A 93 -32.08 -11.09 -12.78
C PRO A 93 -32.93 -10.65 -13.98
N THR A 94 -33.33 -11.61 -14.82
CA THR A 94 -34.33 -11.40 -15.88
C THR A 94 -35.62 -12.10 -15.49
N LYS A 95 -36.73 -11.82 -16.21
CA LYS A 95 -38.01 -12.52 -15.96
C LYS A 95 -37.88 -14.03 -16.09
N ASP A 96 -37.10 -14.48 -17.09
CA ASP A 96 -36.93 -15.91 -17.39
C ASP A 96 -35.86 -16.57 -16.50
N HIS A 97 -34.96 -15.77 -15.93
CA HIS A 97 -33.87 -16.24 -15.06
C HIS A 97 -33.74 -15.35 -13.82
N PRO A 98 -34.59 -15.56 -12.79
CA PRO A 98 -34.61 -14.73 -11.60
C PRO A 98 -33.35 -14.89 -10.72
N TYR A 99 -32.59 -15.98 -10.92
CA TYR A 99 -31.40 -16.31 -10.15
C TYR A 99 -30.13 -15.81 -10.85
N SER A 100 -29.83 -14.52 -10.65
CA SER A 100 -28.62 -13.89 -11.16
C SER A 100 -27.43 -13.95 -10.17
N MET A 101 -26.22 -13.61 -10.61
CA MET A 101 -25.07 -13.42 -9.72
C MET A 101 -25.34 -12.36 -8.66
N VAL A 102 -26.03 -11.26 -8.99
CA VAL A 102 -26.43 -10.26 -8.00
C VAL A 102 -27.38 -10.87 -6.98
N HIS A 103 -28.34 -11.69 -7.41
CA HIS A 103 -29.22 -12.42 -6.50
C HIS A 103 -28.43 -13.40 -5.63
N ALA A 104 -27.50 -14.18 -6.20
CA ALA A 104 -26.65 -15.08 -5.45
C ALA A 104 -25.72 -14.34 -4.47
N ALA A 105 -25.21 -13.18 -4.86
CA ALA A 105 -24.41 -12.32 -3.99
C ALA A 105 -25.24 -11.77 -2.82
N ILE A 106 -26.47 -11.34 -3.07
CA ILE A 106 -27.39 -10.82 -2.04
C ILE A 106 -27.89 -11.92 -1.10
N VAL A 107 -28.21 -13.10 -1.62
CA VAL A 107 -28.83 -14.18 -0.84
C VAL A 107 -27.80 -15.07 -0.15
N PHE A 108 -26.64 -15.31 -0.77
CA PHE A 108 -25.64 -16.23 -0.23
C PHE A 108 -24.39 -15.51 0.29
N ILE A 109 -23.76 -14.68 -0.53
CA ILE A 109 -22.43 -14.10 -0.22
C ILE A 109 -22.53 -13.03 0.88
N ILE A 110 -23.45 -12.08 0.76
CA ILE A 110 -23.63 -10.99 1.72
C ILE A 110 -24.01 -11.55 3.10
N PRO A 111 -24.97 -12.49 3.24
CA PRO A 111 -25.32 -13.05 4.54
C PRO A 111 -24.20 -13.88 5.17
N THR A 112 -23.46 -14.69 4.39
CA THR A 112 -22.30 -15.43 4.95
C THR A 112 -21.17 -14.52 5.38
N LEU A 113 -20.85 -13.47 4.61
CA LEU A 113 -19.89 -12.45 5.01
C LEU A 113 -20.38 -11.69 6.25
N ALA A 114 -21.63 -11.24 6.26
CA ALA A 114 -22.23 -10.52 7.39
C ALA A 114 -22.22 -11.38 8.66
N LEU A 115 -22.53 -12.69 8.56
CA LEU A 115 -22.48 -13.62 9.68
C LEU A 115 -21.04 -13.81 10.18
N SER A 116 -20.07 -14.04 9.28
CA SER A 116 -18.66 -14.22 9.63
C SER A 116 -18.09 -12.98 10.33
N TYR A 117 -18.34 -11.80 9.78
CA TYR A 117 -17.90 -10.54 10.38
C TYR A 117 -18.70 -10.17 11.64
N GLY A 118 -19.96 -10.57 11.72
CA GLY A 118 -20.79 -10.44 12.93
C GLY A 118 -20.23 -11.27 14.08
N VAL A 119 -19.91 -12.55 13.84
CA VAL A 119 -19.24 -13.42 14.82
C VAL A 119 -17.90 -12.83 15.23
N PHE A 120 -17.11 -12.35 14.27
CA PHE A 120 -15.84 -11.69 14.57
C PHE A 120 -16.02 -10.45 15.47
N ALA A 121 -16.97 -9.57 15.14
CA ALA A 121 -17.28 -8.38 15.92
C ALA A 121 -17.75 -8.75 17.33
N ILE A 122 -18.62 -9.76 17.47
CA ILE A 122 -19.08 -10.27 18.78
C ILE A 122 -17.89 -10.80 19.59
N CYS A 123 -17.02 -11.61 19.00
CA CYS A 123 -15.82 -12.14 19.66
C CYS A 123 -14.89 -11.02 20.13
N VAL A 124 -14.58 -10.04 19.28
CA VAL A 124 -13.77 -8.87 19.64
C VAL A 124 -14.42 -8.08 20.77
N THR A 125 -15.73 -7.85 20.69
CA THR A 125 -16.48 -7.07 21.70
C THR A 125 -16.54 -7.81 23.04
N LYS A 126 -16.71 -9.13 23.03
CA LYS A 126 -16.69 -9.97 24.22
C LYS A 126 -15.29 -10.00 24.86
N SER A 127 -14.25 -10.26 24.07
CA SER A 127 -12.86 -10.17 24.54
C SER A 127 -12.52 -8.77 25.08
N TRP A 128 -13.04 -7.72 24.44
CA TRP A 128 -12.89 -6.34 24.90
C TRP A 128 -13.56 -6.12 26.25
N ARG A 129 -14.83 -6.53 26.41
CA ARG A 129 -15.59 -6.40 27.66
C ARG A 129 -14.92 -7.15 28.80
N GLU A 130 -14.46 -8.39 28.59
CA GLU A 130 -13.71 -9.14 29.60
C GLU A 130 -12.38 -8.45 29.97
N LEU A 131 -11.72 -7.80 29.02
CA LEU A 131 -10.48 -7.04 29.32
C LEU A 131 -10.73 -5.71 30.05
N THR A 132 -11.95 -5.18 30.02
CA THR A 132 -12.30 -3.87 30.59
C THR A 132 -13.11 -3.97 31.89
N HIS A 133 -13.97 -4.98 32.04
CA HIS A 133 -14.87 -5.14 33.18
C HIS A 133 -14.40 -6.15 34.22
N SER A 134 -13.49 -7.06 33.87
CA SER A 134 -13.04 -8.07 34.81
C SER A 134 -12.03 -7.42 35.77
N ASN A 135 -12.46 -7.14 37.01
CA ASN A 135 -11.65 -6.68 38.15
C ASN A 135 -10.52 -7.65 38.55
N VAL A 136 -10.24 -8.65 37.72
CA VAL A 136 -9.17 -9.61 37.90
C VAL A 136 -7.85 -8.89 37.67
N LYS A 137 -6.99 -8.86 38.68
CA LYS A 137 -5.61 -8.33 38.61
C LYS A 137 -4.76 -9.21 37.67
N LEU A 138 -4.98 -9.08 36.37
CA LEU A 138 -4.11 -9.66 35.35
C LEU A 138 -2.76 -8.93 35.36
N SER A 139 -1.67 -9.68 35.17
CA SER A 139 -0.35 -9.07 35.08
C SER A 139 -0.29 -8.06 33.91
N LYS A 140 0.48 -6.98 34.08
CA LYS A 140 0.70 -5.97 33.01
C LYS A 140 1.18 -6.62 31.71
N MET A 141 1.93 -7.73 31.81
CA MET A 141 2.41 -8.49 30.65
C MET A 141 1.27 -9.22 29.94
N THR A 142 0.35 -9.85 30.68
CA THR A 142 -0.82 -10.57 30.14
C THR A 142 -1.78 -9.63 29.43
N ILE A 143 -2.05 -8.45 30.01
CA ILE A 143 -2.88 -7.40 29.40
C ILE A 143 -2.23 -6.88 28.11
N SER A 144 -0.91 -6.67 28.12
CA SER A 144 -0.15 -6.27 26.93
C SER A 144 -0.21 -7.33 25.82
N LEU A 145 -0.09 -8.61 26.17
CA LEU A 145 -0.21 -9.73 25.21
C LEU A 145 -1.61 -9.83 24.63
N HIS A 146 -2.65 -9.75 25.45
CA HIS A 146 -4.05 -9.75 24.99
C HIS A 146 -4.37 -8.58 24.07
N ARG A 147 -3.89 -7.36 24.40
CA ARG A 147 -4.07 -6.19 23.52
C ARG A 147 -3.35 -6.35 22.18
N LYS A 148 -2.21 -7.04 22.14
CA LYS A 148 -1.51 -7.35 20.88
C LYS A 148 -2.25 -8.42 20.08
N PHE A 149 -2.74 -9.45 20.74
CA PHE A 149 -3.52 -10.51 20.13
C PHE A 149 -4.82 -9.99 19.52
N LEU A 150 -5.56 -9.14 20.23
CA LEU A 150 -6.77 -8.48 19.73
C LEU A 150 -6.49 -7.63 18.48
N LYS A 151 -5.38 -6.87 18.48
CA LYS A 151 -4.94 -6.09 17.30
C LYS A 151 -4.57 -6.98 16.12
N MET A 152 -3.90 -8.10 16.38
CA MET A 152 -3.54 -9.07 15.35
C MET A 152 -4.79 -9.69 14.73
N MET A 153 -5.75 -10.14 15.54
CA MET A 153 -7.03 -10.67 15.06
C MET A 153 -7.83 -9.63 14.28
N ALA A 154 -7.88 -8.37 14.74
CA ALA A 154 -8.51 -7.27 14.00
C ALA A 154 -7.88 -7.04 12.64
N VAL A 155 -6.55 -6.97 12.57
CA VAL A 155 -5.85 -6.79 11.30
C VAL A 155 -6.05 -7.98 10.37
N GLN A 156 -5.93 -9.21 10.87
CA GLN A 156 -6.08 -10.43 10.05
C GLN A 156 -7.48 -10.55 9.42
N ASN A 157 -8.53 -10.08 10.12
CA ASN A 157 -9.90 -10.17 9.62
C ASN A 157 -10.32 -8.93 8.79
N LEU A 158 -9.87 -7.71 9.13
CA LEU A 158 -10.18 -6.51 8.34
C LEU A 158 -9.35 -6.40 7.05
N LEU A 159 -8.11 -6.90 7.04
CA LEU A 159 -7.21 -6.71 5.91
C LEU A 159 -7.73 -7.36 4.61
N PRO A 160 -8.22 -8.63 4.60
CA PRO A 160 -8.84 -9.21 3.41
C PRO A 160 -10.03 -8.39 2.91
N LEU A 161 -10.85 -7.84 3.82
CA LEU A 161 -11.96 -6.96 3.47
C LEU A 161 -11.45 -5.72 2.73
N VAL A 162 -10.43 -5.05 3.26
CA VAL A 162 -9.85 -3.85 2.63
C VAL A 162 -9.22 -4.19 1.28
N VAL A 163 -8.45 -5.28 1.20
CA VAL A 163 -7.74 -5.69 -0.02
C VAL A 163 -8.70 -6.16 -1.11
N VAL A 164 -9.80 -6.83 -0.77
CA VAL A 164 -10.84 -7.26 -1.72
C VAL A 164 -11.78 -6.11 -2.06
N SER A 165 -12.07 -5.21 -1.10
CA SER A 165 -12.94 -4.06 -1.33
C SER A 165 -12.37 -3.11 -2.38
N PHE A 166 -11.05 -2.96 -2.52
CA PHE A 166 -10.46 -2.08 -3.53
C PHE A 166 -10.69 -2.55 -4.99
N PRO A 167 -10.31 -3.76 -5.41
CA PRO A 167 -10.61 -4.28 -6.74
C PRO A 167 -12.11 -4.51 -6.95
N MET A 168 -12.88 -4.91 -5.92
CA MET A 168 -14.33 -4.98 -6.03
C MET A 168 -14.95 -3.59 -6.19
N CYS A 169 -14.47 -2.55 -5.50
CA CYS A 169 -14.91 -1.17 -5.71
C CYS A 169 -14.50 -0.69 -7.10
N ILE A 170 -13.30 -1.01 -7.60
CA ILE A 170 -12.91 -0.67 -8.98
C ILE A 170 -13.81 -1.40 -9.98
N LEU A 171 -14.11 -2.68 -9.76
CA LEU A 171 -14.94 -3.46 -10.66
C LEU A 171 -16.40 -2.98 -10.63
N ILE A 172 -16.93 -2.69 -9.44
CA ILE A 172 -18.24 -2.09 -9.24
C ILE A 172 -18.27 -0.70 -9.87
N ILE A 173 -17.27 0.16 -9.61
CA ILE A 173 -17.17 1.50 -10.19
C ILE A 173 -17.03 1.40 -11.70
N VAL A 174 -16.15 0.58 -12.26
CA VAL A 174 -15.93 0.51 -13.72
C VAL A 174 -17.13 -0.10 -14.43
N SER A 175 -17.76 -1.14 -13.88
CA SER A 175 -19.01 -1.69 -14.40
C SER A 175 -20.16 -0.69 -14.28
N LEU A 176 -20.25 0.03 -13.15
CA LEU A 176 -21.28 1.05 -12.85
C LEU A 176 -20.93 2.49 -13.23
N SER A 177 -19.81 2.77 -13.87
CA SER A 177 -19.49 4.11 -14.40
C SER A 177 -19.09 4.03 -15.87
N GLY A 178 -18.35 2.99 -16.28
CA GLY A 178 -17.95 2.75 -17.67
C GLY A 178 -18.99 2.03 -18.52
N GLY A 179 -19.98 1.35 -17.92
CA GLY A 179 -21.02 0.63 -18.68
C GLY A 179 -20.48 -0.54 -19.50
N MET A 180 -19.28 -1.04 -19.15
CA MET A 180 -18.72 -2.22 -19.81
C MET A 180 -19.56 -3.45 -19.49
N PRO A 181 -19.83 -4.32 -20.48
CA PRO A 181 -20.47 -5.59 -20.22
C PRO A 181 -19.58 -6.39 -19.27
N VAL A 182 -20.16 -6.80 -18.15
CA VAL A 182 -19.45 -7.51 -17.06
C VAL A 182 -18.78 -8.79 -17.57
N GLY A 183 -19.28 -9.35 -18.68
CA GLY A 183 -18.68 -10.44 -19.46
C GLY A 183 -17.18 -10.23 -19.76
N LEU A 184 -16.74 -9.01 -20.12
CA LEU A 184 -15.32 -8.70 -20.37
C LEU A 184 -14.51 -8.55 -19.07
N MET A 185 -15.19 -8.35 -17.94
CA MET A 185 -14.62 -8.21 -16.60
C MET A 185 -14.65 -9.52 -15.80
N THR A 186 -15.16 -10.60 -16.39
CA THR A 186 -15.22 -11.93 -15.78
C THR A 186 -13.85 -12.50 -15.49
N PHE A 187 -12.89 -12.30 -16.39
CA PHE A 187 -11.51 -12.71 -16.18
C PHE A 187 -10.88 -12.02 -14.96
N PRO A 188 -10.92 -10.67 -14.80
CA PRO A 188 -10.46 -10.02 -13.58
C PRO A 188 -11.31 -10.35 -12.33
N LEU A 189 -12.61 -10.62 -12.46
CA LEU A 189 -13.48 -11.03 -11.35
C LEU A 189 -13.11 -12.43 -10.84
N SER A 190 -13.00 -13.41 -11.74
CA SER A 190 -12.53 -14.76 -11.47
C SER A 190 -11.11 -14.72 -10.91
N PHE A 191 -10.23 -13.89 -11.47
CA PHE A 191 -8.90 -13.64 -10.91
C PHE A 191 -8.96 -13.09 -9.48
N THR A 192 -9.90 -12.20 -9.15
CA THR A 192 -10.05 -11.64 -7.79
C THR A 192 -10.63 -12.67 -6.80
N LEU A 193 -11.55 -13.53 -7.25
CA LEU A 193 -12.16 -14.60 -6.47
C LEU A 193 -11.21 -15.80 -6.22
N PHE A 194 -10.42 -16.19 -7.22
CA PHE A 194 -9.37 -17.21 -7.08
C PHE A 194 -8.11 -16.65 -6.42
N ALA A 195 -7.87 -15.35 -6.53
CA ALA A 195 -6.87 -14.68 -5.72
C ALA A 195 -7.27 -14.65 -4.25
N LEU A 196 -8.52 -14.80 -3.83
CA LEU A 196 -8.94 -14.66 -2.43
C LEU A 196 -8.29 -15.68 -1.47
N PRO A 197 -8.26 -17.00 -1.77
CA PRO A 197 -7.51 -17.98 -0.97
C PRO A 197 -6.00 -17.76 -1.05
N ILE A 198 -5.49 -17.37 -2.22
CA ILE A 198 -4.07 -17.06 -2.46
C ILE A 198 -3.68 -15.78 -1.71
N VAL A 199 -4.56 -14.79 -1.62
CA VAL A 199 -4.46 -13.51 -0.90
C VAL A 199 -4.68 -13.74 0.58
N GLN A 200 -5.39 -14.75 1.03
CA GLN A 200 -5.52 -15.08 2.46
C GLN A 200 -4.30 -15.87 2.96
N LEU A 201 -3.80 -16.82 2.15
CA LEU A 201 -2.51 -17.49 2.35
C LEU A 201 -1.36 -16.48 2.28
N THR A 202 -1.38 -15.62 1.27
CA THR A 202 -0.43 -14.52 1.16
C THR A 202 -0.72 -13.40 2.13
N CYS A 203 -1.90 -13.12 2.70
CA CYS A 203 -2.17 -12.10 3.75
C CYS A 203 -1.81 -12.58 5.14
N SER A 204 -1.79 -13.89 5.38
CA SER A 204 -1.11 -14.46 6.54
C SER A 204 0.41 -14.22 6.41
N ALA A 205 0.97 -14.41 5.21
CA ALA A 205 2.36 -14.04 4.89
C ALA A 205 2.57 -12.51 4.77
N ILE A 206 1.57 -11.75 4.33
CA ILE A 206 1.61 -10.35 3.91
C ILE A 206 1.21 -9.46 5.08
N SER A 207 0.51 -9.91 6.11
CA SER A 207 0.41 -9.16 7.38
C SER A 207 1.78 -9.04 8.05
N PHE A 208 2.66 -10.02 7.81
CA PHE A 208 4.08 -9.93 8.12
C PHE A 208 4.82 -8.99 7.14
N VAL A 209 4.47 -9.01 5.85
CA VAL A 209 5.00 -8.10 4.80
C VAL A 209 4.39 -6.69 4.85
N ILE A 210 3.29 -6.39 5.55
CA ILE A 210 2.58 -5.08 5.52
C ILE A 210 3.07 -4.16 6.65
N VAL A 211 3.41 -4.75 7.79
CA VAL A 211 4.28 -4.09 8.78
C VAL A 211 5.63 -3.72 8.14
N PHE A 212 6.05 -4.48 7.15
CA PHE A 212 7.20 -4.25 6.26
C PHE A 212 6.91 -3.24 5.14
N TYR A 213 5.70 -3.26 4.56
CA TYR A 213 5.23 -2.45 3.44
C TYR A 213 5.03 -0.99 3.83
N THR A 214 4.76 -0.72 5.10
CA THR A 214 4.73 0.66 5.56
C THR A 214 6.16 1.24 5.71
N ALA A 215 7.19 0.38 5.78
CA ALA A 215 8.59 0.78 5.64
C ALA A 215 9.06 0.87 4.17
N ILE A 216 8.26 0.35 3.23
CA ILE A 216 8.46 0.38 1.76
C ILE A 216 8.21 1.75 1.11
N PHE A 217 7.68 2.76 1.81
CA PHE A 217 7.31 4.08 1.24
C PHE A 217 8.42 4.89 0.53
N HIS A 218 9.60 4.32 0.30
CA HIS A 218 10.68 4.91 -0.52
C HIS A 218 11.18 4.02 -1.67
N LEU A 219 10.42 3.03 -2.14
CA LEU A 219 10.79 2.19 -3.29
C LEU A 219 10.63 2.92 -4.65
N ARG A 220 11.62 3.76 -4.96
CA ARG A 220 11.82 4.56 -6.18
C ARG A 220 12.23 3.73 -7.43
N LYS A 221 12.08 2.40 -7.46
CA LYS A 221 12.71 1.56 -8.51
C LYS A 221 11.81 0.59 -9.29
N SER A 222 10.50 0.54 -9.05
CA SER A 222 9.56 -0.35 -9.77
C SER A 222 8.90 0.29 -11.01
N TRP A 223 9.37 1.48 -11.43
CA TRP A 223 8.76 2.23 -12.53
C TRP A 223 8.93 1.56 -13.90
N PHE A 224 10.06 0.88 -14.16
CA PHE A 224 10.35 0.36 -15.50
C PHE A 224 9.46 -0.82 -15.92
N GLU A 225 9.09 -1.71 -14.99
CA GLU A 225 8.21 -2.83 -15.32
C GLU A 225 6.73 -2.42 -15.36
N GLY A 226 6.33 -1.47 -14.52
CA GLY A 226 5.01 -0.84 -14.59
C GLY A 226 4.80 -0.13 -15.92
N VAL A 227 5.76 0.69 -16.36
CA VAL A 227 5.71 1.37 -17.67
C VAL A 227 5.68 0.37 -18.81
N PHE A 228 6.46 -0.71 -18.75
CA PHE A 228 6.48 -1.74 -19.79
C PHE A 228 5.15 -2.51 -19.90
N LYS A 229 4.59 -2.95 -18.76
CA LYS A 229 3.26 -3.59 -18.75
C LYS A 229 2.19 -2.61 -19.18
N ILE A 230 2.28 -1.33 -18.82
CA ILE A 230 1.34 -0.29 -19.27
C ILE A 230 1.43 -0.09 -20.78
N ILE A 231 2.61 -0.03 -21.39
CA ILE A 231 2.74 0.10 -22.85
C ILE A 231 2.14 -1.12 -23.56
N GLN A 232 2.43 -2.34 -23.07
CA GLN A 232 1.87 -3.57 -23.65
C GLN A 232 0.37 -3.68 -23.48
N ILE A 233 -0.15 -3.38 -22.28
CA ILE A 233 -1.58 -3.39 -21.97
C ILE A 233 -2.28 -2.30 -22.79
N THR A 234 -1.74 -1.09 -22.85
CA THR A 234 -2.30 0.02 -23.64
C THR A 234 -2.33 -0.36 -25.11
N LYS A 235 -1.26 -0.91 -25.68
CA LYS A 235 -1.24 -1.31 -27.10
C LYS A 235 -2.20 -2.47 -27.39
N ARG A 236 -2.34 -3.43 -26.48
CA ARG A 236 -3.30 -4.55 -26.62
C ARG A 236 -4.75 -4.12 -26.45
N LEU A 237 -5.01 -3.16 -25.56
CA LEU A 237 -6.35 -2.60 -25.33
C LEU A 237 -6.76 -1.59 -26.42
N THR A 238 -5.81 -1.03 -27.17
CA THR A 238 -6.06 -0.08 -28.27
C THR A 238 -6.09 -0.75 -29.65
N ALA A 239 -5.61 -1.99 -29.76
CA ALA A 239 -5.68 -2.77 -30.98
C ALA A 239 -7.14 -3.17 -31.28
N THR A 240 -7.63 -2.79 -32.45
CA THR A 240 -8.98 -3.14 -32.92
C THR A 240 -9.03 -4.52 -33.56
N VAL A 241 -7.89 -4.97 -34.08
CA VAL A 241 -7.70 -6.30 -34.66
C VAL A 241 -6.45 -6.99 -34.07
N PRO A 242 -6.42 -8.34 -33.97
CA PRO A 242 -5.30 -9.07 -33.36
C PRO A 242 -3.92 -8.75 -33.96
N CYS A 243 -3.86 -8.36 -35.24
CA CYS A 243 -2.64 -7.97 -35.95
C CYS A 243 -2.00 -6.68 -35.38
N GLU A 244 -2.81 -5.78 -34.81
CA GLU A 244 -2.37 -4.51 -34.21
C GLU A 244 -1.84 -4.69 -32.77
N MET A 245 -2.05 -5.86 -32.14
CA MET A 245 -1.55 -6.17 -30.79
C MET A 245 -0.03 -6.37 -30.72
N THR A 246 0.67 -6.17 -31.83
CA THR A 246 2.11 -6.35 -31.95
C THR A 246 2.84 -5.01 -31.73
N PHE A 247 3.99 -5.01 -31.05
CA PHE A 247 4.80 -3.83 -30.79
C PHE A 247 6.24 -4.03 -31.28
N ASP A 248 6.94 -2.93 -31.50
CA ASP A 248 8.32 -2.93 -32.01
C ASP A 248 9.22 -3.72 -31.05
N ARG A 249 9.96 -4.70 -31.58
CA ARG A 249 10.89 -5.54 -30.82
C ARG A 249 11.98 -4.74 -30.11
N ARG A 250 12.27 -3.50 -30.53
CA ARG A 250 13.17 -2.59 -29.81
C ARG A 250 12.72 -2.30 -28.38
N PHE A 251 11.41 -2.32 -28.10
CA PHE A 251 10.92 -2.20 -26.71
C PHE A 251 11.31 -3.40 -25.83
N CYS A 252 11.67 -4.54 -26.42
CA CYS A 252 12.14 -5.71 -25.68
C CYS A 252 13.52 -5.52 -25.06
N LEU A 253 14.35 -4.58 -25.55
CA LEU A 253 15.63 -4.20 -24.93
C LEU A 253 15.46 -3.84 -23.45
N LEU A 254 14.35 -3.18 -23.10
CA LEU A 254 14.08 -2.81 -21.72
C LEU A 254 13.86 -4.05 -20.85
N ARG A 255 13.18 -5.08 -21.37
CA ARG A 255 13.01 -6.36 -20.67
C ARG A 255 14.37 -7.04 -20.47
N MET A 256 15.25 -7.00 -21.47
CA MET A 256 16.61 -7.54 -21.34
C MET A 256 17.39 -6.82 -20.23
N LEU A 257 17.33 -5.49 -20.20
CA LEU A 257 17.94 -4.69 -19.12
C LEU A 257 17.36 -4.99 -17.74
N ILE A 258 16.08 -5.32 -17.63
CA ILE A 258 15.46 -5.74 -16.36
C ILE A 258 15.95 -7.13 -15.95
N THR A 259 16.11 -8.06 -16.90
CA THR A 259 16.60 -9.42 -16.61
C THR A 259 18.03 -9.44 -16.05
N LEU A 260 18.84 -8.41 -16.31
CA LEU A 260 20.16 -8.20 -15.68
C LEU A 260 20.11 -8.10 -14.15
N GLY A 261 18.96 -7.74 -13.59
CA GLY A 261 18.79 -7.64 -12.14
C GLY A 261 19.14 -8.94 -11.43
N ALA A 262 18.63 -10.08 -11.92
CA ALA A 262 18.84 -11.39 -11.29
C ALA A 262 20.32 -11.77 -11.13
N PRO A 263 21.11 -11.87 -12.23
CA PRO A 263 22.51 -12.25 -12.14
C PRO A 263 23.32 -11.25 -11.31
N SER A 264 22.97 -9.96 -11.37
CA SER A 264 23.59 -8.94 -10.52
C SER A 264 23.39 -9.22 -9.03
N PHE A 265 22.19 -9.62 -8.61
CA PHE A 265 21.89 -9.89 -7.19
C PHE A 265 22.61 -11.14 -6.68
N VAL A 266 22.62 -12.22 -7.47
CA VAL A 266 23.29 -13.49 -7.11
C VAL A 266 24.79 -13.26 -6.93
N LEU A 267 25.42 -12.55 -7.85
CA LEU A 267 26.86 -12.24 -7.77
C LEU A 267 27.19 -11.25 -6.65
N LEU A 268 26.31 -10.29 -6.38
CA LEU A 268 26.46 -9.40 -5.23
C LEU A 268 26.37 -10.17 -3.90
N HIS A 269 25.50 -11.18 -3.81
CA HIS A 269 25.41 -12.05 -2.64
C HIS A 269 26.67 -12.91 -2.46
N ALA A 270 27.20 -13.45 -3.56
CA ALA A 270 28.47 -14.15 -3.54
C ALA A 270 29.62 -13.25 -3.07
N ALA A 271 29.67 -12.02 -3.58
CA ALA A 271 30.64 -11.00 -3.18
C ALA A 271 30.57 -10.69 -1.68
N LEU A 272 29.36 -10.49 -1.15
CA LEU A 272 29.14 -10.22 0.28
C LEU A 272 29.51 -11.42 1.15
N THR A 273 29.28 -12.64 0.66
CA THR A 273 29.69 -13.88 1.35
C THR A 273 31.20 -13.98 1.39
N LEU A 274 31.89 -13.75 0.27
CA LEU A 274 33.35 -13.72 0.19
C LEU A 274 33.96 -12.65 1.11
N GLN A 275 33.38 -11.45 1.14
CA GLN A 275 33.78 -10.41 2.09
C GLN A 275 33.71 -10.90 3.53
N ARG A 276 32.70 -11.68 3.91
CA ARG A 276 32.55 -12.18 5.29
C ARG A 276 33.52 -13.29 5.63
N ILE A 277 33.87 -14.15 4.66
CA ILE A 277 34.96 -15.11 4.81
C ILE A 277 36.22 -14.35 5.22
N LEU A 278 36.55 -13.30 4.47
CA LEU A 278 37.75 -12.50 4.73
C LEU A 278 37.68 -11.74 6.06
N THR A 279 36.49 -11.29 6.49
CA THR A 279 36.35 -10.55 7.75
C THR A 279 36.56 -11.49 8.92
N THR A 280 36.15 -12.75 8.73
CA THR A 280 36.30 -13.82 9.71
C THR A 280 37.77 -14.25 9.87
N PHE A 281 38.55 -14.26 8.77
CA PHE A 281 39.92 -14.83 8.77
C PHE A 281 41.07 -13.82 8.71
N SER A 282 40.96 -12.74 7.93
CA SER A 282 42.06 -11.80 7.70
C SER A 282 41.95 -10.54 8.56
N GLY A 283 40.75 -9.97 8.67
CA GLY A 283 40.53 -8.71 9.38
C GLY A 283 41.23 -7.47 8.78
N ASN A 284 41.93 -7.62 7.65
CA ASN A 284 42.62 -6.51 6.97
C ASN A 284 41.64 -5.72 6.09
N HIS A 285 41.39 -4.46 6.45
CA HIS A 285 40.47 -3.58 5.74
C HIS A 285 40.85 -3.33 4.26
N MET A 286 42.15 -3.35 3.91
CA MET A 286 42.57 -3.14 2.51
C MET A 286 42.16 -4.32 1.62
N ILE A 287 42.28 -5.55 2.11
CA ILE A 287 41.84 -6.76 1.40
C ILE A 287 40.33 -6.74 1.19
N HIS A 288 39.56 -6.26 2.17
CA HIS A 288 38.11 -6.07 2.02
C HIS A 288 37.74 -5.12 0.88
N LEU A 289 38.42 -3.98 0.80
CA LEU A 289 38.12 -2.98 -0.22
C LEU A 289 38.49 -3.48 -1.62
N ILE A 290 39.66 -4.13 -1.76
CA ILE A 290 40.09 -4.72 -3.03
C ILE A 290 39.06 -5.75 -3.50
N ILE A 291 38.64 -6.66 -2.62
CA ILE A 291 37.71 -7.73 -2.97
C ILE A 291 36.31 -7.20 -3.26
N ALA A 292 35.84 -6.18 -2.53
CA ALA A 292 34.59 -5.50 -2.86
C ALA A 292 34.60 -4.93 -4.28
N ARG A 293 35.69 -4.27 -4.68
CA ARG A 293 35.83 -3.66 -6.00
C ARG A 293 35.97 -4.69 -7.11
N THR A 294 36.80 -5.72 -6.92
CA THR A 294 36.98 -6.78 -7.92
C THR A 294 35.71 -7.59 -8.08
N SER A 295 34.97 -7.90 -7.01
CA SER A 295 33.68 -8.59 -7.13
C SER A 295 32.61 -7.75 -7.82
N LEU A 296 32.58 -6.43 -7.62
CA LEU A 296 31.65 -5.54 -8.31
C LEU A 296 31.99 -5.44 -9.81
N ALA A 297 33.28 -5.34 -10.15
CA ALA A 297 33.74 -5.38 -11.53
C ALA A 297 33.42 -6.72 -12.22
N ALA A 298 33.68 -7.86 -11.54
CA ALA A 298 33.32 -9.18 -12.04
C ALA A 298 31.81 -9.34 -12.24
N THR A 299 31.00 -8.78 -11.34
CA THR A 299 29.52 -8.77 -11.47
C THR A 299 29.10 -8.02 -12.73
N LEU A 300 29.68 -6.85 -12.98
CA LEU A 300 29.39 -6.05 -14.16
C LEU A 300 29.79 -6.78 -15.45
N LEU A 301 31.01 -7.34 -15.49
CA LEU A 301 31.52 -8.09 -16.64
C LEU A 301 30.65 -9.32 -16.92
N TYR A 302 30.24 -10.06 -15.89
CA TYR A 302 29.32 -11.18 -16.04
C TYR A 302 27.97 -10.74 -16.59
N CYS A 303 27.41 -9.63 -16.10
CA CYS A 303 26.14 -9.10 -16.61
C CYS A 303 26.24 -8.70 -18.08
N ILE A 304 27.34 -8.07 -18.49
CA ILE A 304 27.60 -7.71 -19.90
C ILE A 304 27.73 -8.98 -20.74
N GLY A 305 28.50 -9.97 -20.29
CA GLY A 305 28.63 -11.27 -20.97
C GLY A 305 27.29 -11.99 -21.09
N TYR A 306 26.52 -12.07 -20.01
CA TYR A 306 25.20 -12.69 -19.98
C TYR A 306 24.24 -12.03 -20.99
N MET A 307 24.26 -10.70 -21.09
CA MET A 307 23.47 -9.99 -22.11
C MET A 307 23.97 -10.26 -23.52
N PHE A 308 25.28 -10.20 -23.73
CA PHE A 308 25.88 -10.38 -25.04
C PHE A 308 25.59 -11.78 -25.58
N TYR A 309 25.82 -12.83 -24.78
CA TYR A 309 25.60 -14.21 -25.19
C TYR A 309 24.11 -14.59 -25.21
N GLY A 310 23.34 -14.20 -24.19
CA GLY A 310 21.92 -14.59 -24.09
C GLY A 310 20.99 -13.91 -25.11
N TYR A 311 21.43 -12.80 -25.71
CA TYR A 311 20.63 -12.02 -26.66
C TYR A 311 21.32 -11.74 -27.99
N ARG A 312 22.45 -12.40 -28.30
CA ARG A 312 23.21 -12.19 -29.54
C ARG A 312 22.35 -12.33 -30.79
N GLU A 313 21.52 -13.36 -30.81
CA GLU A 313 20.66 -13.71 -31.97
C GLU A 313 19.24 -13.15 -31.83
N TYR A 314 18.97 -12.27 -30.86
CA TYR A 314 17.63 -11.71 -30.70
C TYR A 314 17.34 -10.72 -31.84
N PRO A 315 16.37 -11.00 -32.73
CA PRO A 315 16.08 -10.11 -33.85
C PRO A 315 15.48 -8.80 -33.32
N MET A 316 16.22 -7.70 -33.42
CA MET A 316 15.79 -6.38 -32.96
C MET A 316 14.76 -5.73 -33.87
N GLU A 317 14.63 -6.23 -35.10
CA GLU A 317 13.70 -5.73 -36.10
C GLU A 317 12.42 -6.55 -36.14
N GLY A 318 11.32 -5.85 -36.46
CA GLY A 318 10.00 -6.42 -36.61
C GLY A 318 9.07 -6.16 -35.41
N LEU A 319 7.87 -6.70 -35.54
CA LEU A 319 6.82 -6.57 -34.54
C LEU A 319 6.67 -7.90 -33.78
N THR A 320 6.38 -7.82 -32.49
CA THR A 320 6.09 -8.99 -31.67
C THR A 320 4.88 -8.74 -30.77
N SER A 321 4.04 -9.75 -30.58
CA SER A 321 2.91 -9.68 -29.64
C SER A 321 3.36 -9.78 -28.18
N PHE A 322 4.56 -10.31 -27.94
CA PHE A 322 5.20 -10.38 -26.63
C PHE A 322 6.72 -10.37 -26.76
N CYS A 323 7.41 -9.74 -25.81
CA CYS A 323 8.86 -9.89 -25.73
C CYS A 323 9.14 -11.25 -25.11
N ALA A 324 9.43 -12.26 -25.92
CA ALA A 324 10.01 -13.48 -25.38
C ALA A 324 11.28 -13.07 -24.60
N GLY A 325 11.41 -13.53 -23.35
CA GLY A 325 12.58 -13.21 -22.53
C GLY A 325 13.87 -13.83 -23.05
N PHE A 326 13.81 -14.66 -24.09
CA PHE A 326 14.91 -15.47 -24.61
C PHE A 326 14.88 -15.46 -26.14
N ALA A 327 16.05 -15.50 -26.77
CA ALA A 327 16.17 -15.75 -28.20
C ALA A 327 15.85 -17.22 -28.50
N LYS A 328 15.12 -17.48 -29.58
CA LYS A 328 14.80 -18.84 -30.02
C LYS A 328 16.10 -19.53 -30.45
N GLY A 329 16.43 -20.67 -29.85
CA GLY A 329 17.71 -21.39 -30.09
C GLY A 329 18.70 -21.31 -28.93
N GLU A 330 18.63 -20.28 -28.10
CA GLU A 330 19.56 -20.05 -26.97
C GLU A 330 18.94 -20.41 -25.60
N GLU A 331 17.83 -21.16 -25.61
CA GLU A 331 17.10 -21.55 -24.40
C GLU A 331 17.97 -22.35 -23.42
N TRP A 332 18.87 -23.20 -23.95
CA TRP A 332 19.80 -24.00 -23.15
C TRP A 332 20.83 -23.13 -22.42
N LEU A 333 21.32 -22.07 -23.06
CA LEU A 333 22.33 -21.15 -22.54
C LEU A 333 21.77 -20.33 -21.37
N VAL A 334 20.51 -19.90 -21.51
CA VAL A 334 19.78 -19.21 -20.44
C VAL A 334 19.44 -20.16 -19.29
N LEU A 335 19.02 -21.40 -19.58
CA LEU A 335 18.78 -22.42 -18.57
C LEU A 335 20.06 -22.75 -17.79
N LEU A 336 21.19 -22.87 -18.48
CA LEU A 336 22.52 -23.03 -17.86
C LEU A 336 22.87 -21.83 -16.98
N GLY A 337 22.55 -20.61 -17.41
CA GLY A 337 22.68 -19.40 -16.60
C GLY A 337 21.84 -19.44 -15.31
N TYR A 338 20.56 -19.86 -15.39
CA TYR A 338 19.72 -20.04 -14.21
C TYR A 338 20.25 -21.13 -13.28
N PHE A 339 20.74 -22.23 -13.83
CA PHE A 339 21.37 -23.30 -13.06
C PHE A 339 22.62 -22.82 -12.33
N ALA A 340 23.51 -22.10 -13.03
CA ALA A 340 24.72 -21.53 -12.44
C ALA A 340 24.40 -20.53 -11.32
N MET A 341 23.38 -19.68 -11.51
CA MET A 341 22.89 -18.77 -10.46
C MET A 341 22.34 -19.50 -9.24
N MET A 342 21.51 -20.52 -9.46
CA MET A 342 20.97 -21.37 -8.39
C MET A 342 22.10 -22.07 -7.62
N LEU A 343 23.09 -22.64 -8.32
CA LEU A 343 24.23 -23.31 -7.71
C LEU A 343 25.09 -22.33 -6.90
N ALA A 344 25.35 -21.13 -7.42
CA ALA A 344 26.09 -20.10 -6.70
C ALA A 344 25.38 -19.68 -5.41
N ASP A 345 24.05 -19.49 -5.45
CA ASP A 345 23.27 -19.18 -4.25
C ASP A 345 23.23 -20.34 -3.25
N PHE A 346 23.14 -21.58 -3.73
CA PHE A 346 23.20 -22.76 -2.89
C PHE A 346 24.53 -22.84 -2.12
N LEU A 347 25.64 -22.64 -2.83
CA LEU A 347 26.97 -22.54 -2.22
C LEU A 347 27.07 -21.37 -1.24
N ASN A 348 26.51 -20.21 -1.57
CA ASN A 348 26.46 -19.06 -0.67
C ASN A 348 25.73 -19.38 0.65
N VAL A 349 24.60 -20.09 0.59
CA VAL A 349 23.86 -20.51 1.78
C VAL A 349 24.69 -21.47 2.62
N ILE A 350 25.31 -22.49 2.02
CA ILE A 350 26.18 -23.46 2.72
C ILE A 350 27.33 -22.73 3.43
N VAL A 351 28.05 -21.86 2.71
CA VAL A 351 29.18 -21.10 3.26
C VAL A 351 28.71 -20.16 4.37
N THR A 352 27.54 -19.51 4.21
CA THR A 352 26.97 -18.63 5.24
C THR A 352 26.65 -19.41 6.52
N PHE A 353 26.13 -20.64 6.43
CA PHE A 353 25.95 -21.50 7.60
C PHE A 353 27.27 -21.91 8.24
N ALA A 354 28.25 -22.35 7.44
CA ALA A 354 29.57 -22.73 7.94
C ALA A 354 30.23 -21.57 8.70
N LEU A 355 30.16 -20.35 8.15
CA LEU A 355 30.63 -19.14 8.82
C LEU A 355 29.84 -18.83 10.10
N LEU A 356 28.51 -19.02 10.11
CA LEU A 356 27.69 -18.80 11.30
C LEU A 356 28.11 -19.73 12.45
N PHE A 357 28.31 -21.02 12.15
CA PHE A 357 28.78 -22.02 13.11
C PHE A 357 30.20 -21.73 13.60
N TYR A 358 31.12 -21.43 12.68
CA TYR A 358 32.50 -21.10 13.00
C TYR A 358 32.59 -19.87 13.92
N ASN A 359 31.94 -18.76 13.55
CA ASN A 359 31.94 -17.53 14.34
C ASN A 359 31.28 -17.74 15.70
N ARG A 360 30.21 -18.54 15.80
CA ARG A 360 29.59 -18.90 17.08
C ARG A 360 30.56 -19.66 17.98
N LYS A 361 31.21 -20.71 17.47
CA LYS A 361 32.19 -21.50 18.23
C LYS A 361 33.37 -20.63 18.68
N LYS A 362 33.90 -19.78 17.78
CA LYS A 362 35.02 -18.89 18.09
C LYS A 362 34.66 -17.88 19.18
N MET A 363 33.46 -17.27 19.15
CA MET A 363 33.02 -16.34 20.21
C MET A 363 33.02 -16.97 21.62
N HIS A 364 32.75 -18.28 21.75
CA HIS A 364 32.79 -18.98 23.04
C HIS A 364 34.22 -19.22 23.53
N HIS A 365 35.18 -19.43 22.62
CA HIS A 365 36.60 -19.61 22.98
C HIS A 365 37.35 -18.30 23.21
N LEU A 366 36.76 -17.14 22.89
CA LEU A 366 37.39 -15.81 22.99
C LEU A 366 37.06 -15.10 24.32
N SER A 367 36.97 -15.84 25.44
CA SER A 367 36.76 -15.23 26.76
C SER A 367 37.92 -14.31 27.18
N GLU A 368 39.15 -14.65 26.79
CA GLU A 368 40.39 -13.99 27.24
C GLU A 368 41.04 -13.06 26.21
N THR A 369 40.52 -13.01 24.98
CA THR A 369 41.13 -12.19 23.91
C THR A 369 40.75 -10.70 23.97
N PRO A 370 41.55 -9.81 23.35
CA PRO A 370 41.26 -8.38 23.28
C PRO A 370 39.83 -8.09 22.80
N LEU A 371 39.20 -7.09 23.42
CA LEU A 371 37.81 -6.70 23.18
C LEU A 371 37.52 -6.40 21.70
N GLU A 372 38.51 -5.87 20.97
CA GLU A 372 38.41 -5.58 19.55
C GLU A 372 38.17 -6.83 18.70
N VAL A 373 38.90 -7.92 18.98
CA VAL A 373 38.77 -9.20 18.27
C VAL A 373 37.40 -9.80 18.56
N LYS A 374 36.96 -9.76 19.82
CA LYS A 374 35.64 -10.24 20.25
C LYS A 374 34.50 -9.43 19.61
N PHE A 375 34.67 -8.11 19.52
CA PHE A 375 33.72 -7.22 18.87
C PHE A 375 33.60 -7.53 17.37
N ARG A 376 34.73 -7.76 16.69
CA ARG A 376 34.79 -8.15 15.28
C ARG A 376 34.03 -9.45 15.01
N TYR A 377 34.31 -10.53 15.75
CA TYR A 377 33.59 -11.81 15.60
C TYR A 377 32.09 -11.67 15.91
N ARG A 378 31.71 -10.88 16.91
CA ARG A 378 30.31 -10.60 17.25
C ARG A 378 29.59 -9.84 16.14
N GLN A 379 30.23 -8.83 15.56
CA GLN A 379 29.69 -8.04 14.45
C GLN A 379 29.54 -8.90 13.18
N THR A 380 30.54 -9.73 12.86
CA THR A 380 30.50 -10.66 11.74
C THR A 380 29.40 -11.70 11.92
N TYR A 381 29.29 -12.32 13.10
CA TYR A 381 28.20 -13.25 13.44
C TYR A 381 26.81 -12.62 13.26
N GLN A 382 26.63 -11.40 13.76
CA GLN A 382 25.39 -10.64 13.65
C GLN A 382 25.02 -10.33 12.20
N SER A 383 25.98 -9.82 11.42
CA SER A 383 25.81 -9.59 9.99
C SER A 383 25.43 -10.87 9.24
N ILE A 384 26.14 -11.98 9.48
CA ILE A 384 25.86 -13.29 8.86
C ILE A 384 24.42 -13.72 9.15
N LYS A 385 24.01 -13.64 10.42
CA LYS A 385 22.67 -14.00 10.86
C LYS A 385 21.57 -13.18 10.17
N GLN A 386 21.82 -11.91 9.87
CA GLN A 386 20.85 -11.05 9.16
C GLN A 386 20.72 -11.38 7.68
N MET A 387 21.80 -11.77 7.02
CA MET A 387 21.74 -12.05 5.58
C MET A 387 21.31 -13.48 5.26
N LEU A 388 21.35 -14.39 6.24
CA LEU A 388 20.97 -15.78 6.03
C LEU A 388 19.53 -15.94 5.48
N PRO A 389 18.48 -15.28 6.04
CA PRO A 389 17.12 -15.34 5.46
C PRO A 389 17.04 -14.81 4.03
N ILE A 390 17.89 -13.84 3.69
CA ILE A 390 17.94 -13.22 2.37
C ILE A 390 18.62 -14.14 1.35
N ALA A 391 19.69 -14.83 1.76
CA ALA A 391 20.34 -15.85 0.94
C ALA A 391 19.37 -17.02 0.64
N PHE A 392 18.60 -17.46 1.63
CA PHE A 392 17.53 -18.45 1.43
C PHE A 392 16.44 -18.00 0.48
N LEU A 393 15.97 -16.75 0.64
CA LEU A 393 14.95 -16.19 -0.24
C LEU A 393 15.45 -16.10 -1.69
N ASN A 394 16.73 -15.75 -1.89
CA ASN A 394 17.35 -15.69 -3.22
C ASN A 394 17.42 -17.08 -3.84
N LEU A 395 17.97 -18.05 -3.10
CA LEU A 395 18.04 -19.45 -3.52
C LEU A 395 16.66 -19.97 -3.92
N PHE A 396 15.64 -19.74 -3.08
CA PHE A 396 14.27 -20.14 -3.39
C PHE A 396 13.76 -19.51 -4.70
N CYS A 397 13.97 -18.22 -4.90
CA CYS A 397 13.54 -17.54 -6.13
C CYS A 397 14.27 -18.07 -7.37
N CYS A 398 15.60 -18.27 -7.28
CA CYS A 398 16.40 -18.84 -8.36
C CYS A 398 15.99 -20.29 -8.67
N THR A 399 15.70 -21.11 -7.64
CA THR A 399 15.20 -22.48 -7.83
C THR A 399 13.84 -22.48 -8.51
N VAL A 400 12.88 -21.67 -8.04
CA VAL A 400 11.54 -21.57 -8.66
C VAL A 400 11.63 -21.14 -10.12
N GLN A 401 12.55 -20.21 -10.44
CA GLN A 401 12.78 -19.78 -11.82
C GLN A 401 13.45 -20.81 -12.68
N PHE A 402 14.49 -21.48 -12.17
CA PHE A 402 15.15 -22.57 -12.89
C PHE A 402 14.15 -23.70 -13.19
N VAL A 403 13.38 -24.12 -12.19
CA VAL A 403 12.35 -25.15 -12.32
C VAL A 403 11.27 -24.72 -13.31
N GLY A 404 10.78 -23.49 -13.21
CA GLY A 404 9.80 -22.94 -14.15
C GLY A 404 10.31 -22.85 -15.58
N ALA A 405 11.58 -22.46 -15.77
CA ALA A 405 12.22 -22.43 -17.07
C ALA A 405 12.44 -23.84 -17.64
N TYR A 406 12.90 -24.78 -16.81
CA TYR A 406 13.08 -26.17 -17.20
C TYR A 406 11.75 -26.79 -17.65
N TYR A 407 10.69 -26.72 -16.85
CA TYR A 407 9.39 -27.28 -17.21
C TYR A 407 8.72 -26.54 -18.36
N GLY A 408 8.86 -25.21 -18.42
CA GLY A 408 8.35 -24.41 -19.53
C GLY A 408 8.95 -24.80 -20.89
N ASN A 409 10.21 -25.24 -20.89
CA ASN A 409 10.90 -25.68 -22.11
C ASN A 409 10.76 -27.18 -22.39
N SER A 410 10.69 -28.02 -21.36
CA SER A 410 10.60 -29.49 -21.50
C SER A 410 9.20 -29.98 -21.90
N LEU A 411 8.15 -29.23 -21.57
CA LEU A 411 6.78 -29.57 -21.93
C LEU A 411 6.40 -29.00 -23.30
N PRO A 412 5.57 -29.70 -24.10
CA PRO A 412 5.18 -29.28 -25.44
C PRO A 412 4.12 -28.17 -25.42
N PHE A 413 4.37 -27.10 -24.66
CA PHE A 413 3.52 -25.92 -24.61
C PHE A 413 3.65 -25.11 -25.90
N THR A 414 2.53 -24.52 -26.32
CA THR A 414 2.53 -23.46 -27.32
C THR A 414 3.37 -22.27 -26.83
N ASN A 415 3.87 -21.42 -27.74
CA ASN A 415 4.69 -20.25 -27.36
C ASN A 415 3.98 -19.32 -26.36
N THR A 416 2.65 -19.22 -26.45
CA THR A 416 1.82 -18.40 -25.56
C THR A 416 1.75 -19.02 -24.17
N GLU A 417 1.42 -20.31 -24.08
CA GLU A 417 1.38 -21.06 -22.81
C GLU A 417 2.74 -21.07 -22.14
N ARG A 418 3.81 -21.32 -22.90
CA ARG A 418 5.20 -21.24 -22.42
C ARG A 418 5.50 -19.86 -21.82
N THR A 419 5.07 -18.78 -22.49
CA THR A 419 5.26 -17.42 -21.98
C THR A 419 4.47 -17.15 -20.70
N ILE A 420 3.25 -17.70 -20.58
CA ILE A 420 2.42 -17.61 -19.37
C ILE A 420 3.07 -18.38 -18.23
N VAL A 421 3.51 -19.61 -18.47
CA VAL A 421 4.22 -20.46 -17.51
C VAL A 421 5.50 -19.77 -17.04
N LEU A 422 6.35 -19.33 -17.96
CA LEU A 422 7.57 -18.59 -17.65
C LEU A 422 7.28 -17.29 -16.89
N GLY A 423 6.20 -16.58 -17.24
CA GLY A 423 5.75 -15.37 -16.55
C GLY A 423 5.27 -15.64 -15.13
N TYR A 424 4.59 -16.77 -14.90
CA TYR A 424 4.13 -17.21 -13.59
C TYR A 424 5.30 -17.54 -12.66
N PHE A 425 6.31 -18.25 -13.17
CA PHE A 425 7.52 -18.58 -12.43
C PHE A 425 8.52 -17.41 -12.33
N TYR A 426 8.26 -16.27 -12.99
CA TYR A 426 9.13 -15.10 -12.98
C TYR A 426 9.03 -14.31 -11.66
N MET A 427 9.72 -14.80 -10.63
CA MET A 427 9.71 -14.20 -9.28
C MET A 427 10.68 -13.02 -9.07
N ILE A 428 11.62 -12.78 -10.01
CA ILE A 428 12.67 -11.73 -9.90
C ILE A 428 12.12 -10.34 -9.52
N PRO A 429 11.06 -9.80 -10.14
CA PRO A 429 10.54 -8.49 -9.77
C PRO A 429 10.14 -8.38 -8.31
N TYR A 430 9.46 -9.41 -7.81
CA TYR A 430 9.02 -9.48 -6.42
C TYR A 430 10.22 -9.64 -5.49
N TYR A 431 11.18 -10.46 -5.88
CA TYR A 431 12.45 -10.64 -5.16
C TYR A 431 13.24 -9.32 -5.03
N CYS A 432 13.41 -8.58 -6.12
CA CYS A 432 14.11 -7.29 -6.18
C CYS A 432 13.51 -6.24 -5.23
N VAL A 433 12.23 -6.40 -4.87
CA VAL A 433 11.54 -5.56 -3.87
C VAL A 433 11.64 -6.17 -2.47
N ALA A 434 11.40 -7.47 -2.33
CA ALA A 434 11.35 -8.17 -1.05
C ALA A 434 12.72 -8.26 -0.37
N CYS A 435 13.80 -8.48 -1.12
CA CYS A 435 15.15 -8.68 -0.59
C CYS A 435 15.73 -7.42 0.08
N PRO A 436 15.81 -6.24 -0.60
CA PRO A 436 16.28 -5.01 0.04
C PRO A 436 15.43 -4.59 1.24
N ALA A 437 14.11 -4.82 1.17
CA ALA A 437 13.22 -4.57 2.29
C ALA A 437 13.57 -5.48 3.47
N SER A 438 13.84 -6.77 3.20
CA SER A 438 14.17 -7.78 4.22
C SER A 438 15.43 -7.40 4.96
N LEU A 439 16.44 -6.95 4.23
CA LEU A 439 17.68 -6.48 4.79
C LEU A 439 17.49 -5.27 5.71
N LEU A 440 16.76 -4.25 5.25
CA LEU A 440 16.52 -3.04 6.02
C LEU A 440 15.80 -3.31 7.35
N VAL A 441 14.84 -4.24 7.37
CA VAL A 441 14.14 -4.58 8.62
C VAL A 441 15.04 -5.36 9.56
N LEU A 442 15.82 -6.33 9.06
CA LEU A 442 16.76 -7.08 9.87
C LEU A 442 17.82 -6.15 10.49
N MET A 443 18.32 -5.17 9.73
CA MET A 443 19.21 -4.11 10.22
C MET A 443 18.55 -3.26 11.32
N LYS A 444 17.28 -2.87 11.16
CA LYS A 444 16.55 -2.03 12.14
C LYS A 444 16.18 -2.77 13.42
N ILE A 445 15.85 -4.06 13.32
CA ILE A 445 15.63 -4.93 14.48
C ILE A 445 16.92 -5.04 15.29
N GLU A 446 18.05 -5.19 14.61
CA GLU A 446 19.34 -5.27 15.27
C GLU A 446 19.78 -3.95 15.89
N ASP A 447 19.60 -2.80 15.22
CA ASP A 447 19.89 -1.49 15.83
C ASP A 447 19.10 -1.29 17.14
N LYS A 448 17.82 -1.69 17.16
CA LYS A 448 17.01 -1.69 18.39
C LYS A 448 17.52 -2.68 19.44
N LYS A 449 18.04 -3.84 19.03
CA LYS A 449 18.63 -4.82 19.94
C LYS A 449 19.94 -4.28 20.51
N LYS A 450 20.84 -3.75 19.68
CA LYS A 450 22.09 -3.10 20.08
C LYS A 450 21.85 -1.98 21.08
N LYS A 451 20.84 -1.13 20.86
CA LYS A 451 20.43 -0.08 21.81
C LYS A 451 19.92 -0.65 23.13
N ARG A 452 19.18 -1.75 23.13
CA ARG A 452 18.74 -2.43 24.37
C ARG A 452 19.89 -3.06 25.12
N ASP A 453 20.78 -3.76 24.41
CA ASP A 453 21.96 -4.41 25.00
C ASP A 453 22.92 -3.36 25.60
N LEU A 454 23.15 -2.24 24.91
CA LEU A 454 23.92 -1.11 25.44
C LEU A 454 23.25 -0.47 26.65
N LYS A 455 21.91 -0.32 26.62
CA LYS A 455 21.16 0.21 27.75
C LYS A 455 21.21 -0.72 28.97
N SER A 456 21.15 -2.03 28.76
CA SER A 456 21.27 -3.01 29.86
C SER A 456 22.66 -3.03 30.48
N ILE A 457 23.70 -2.73 29.70
CA ILE A 457 25.08 -2.62 30.20
C ILE A 457 25.25 -1.31 31.00
N SER A 458 24.61 -0.21 30.56
CA SER A 458 24.67 1.06 31.29
C SER A 458 23.80 1.09 32.55
N SER A 459 22.72 0.30 32.63
CA SER A 459 21.86 0.25 33.82
C SER A 459 22.44 -0.58 34.97
N THR A 460 23.41 -1.46 34.71
CA THR A 460 24.07 -2.25 35.76
C THR A 460 25.18 -1.49 36.51
N SER A 461 25.50 -0.25 36.13
CA SER A 461 26.40 0.61 36.90
C SER A 461 25.61 1.47 37.89
N SER A 462 25.64 1.07 39.18
CA SER A 462 25.10 1.73 40.40
C SER A 462 24.00 2.79 40.22
N GLU A 463 22.75 2.35 40.35
CA GLU A 463 21.50 3.02 39.96
C GLU A 463 20.65 3.48 41.18
N SER A 464 21.23 3.66 42.38
CA SER A 464 20.42 3.94 43.59
C SER A 464 19.98 5.40 43.74
N ALA A 465 20.83 6.38 43.40
CA ALA A 465 20.48 7.80 43.54
C ALA A 465 19.54 8.31 42.44
N THR A 466 19.70 7.81 41.20
CA THR A 466 18.92 8.28 40.04
C THR A 466 17.47 7.80 40.08
N ASN A 467 17.18 6.62 40.62
CA ASN A 467 15.81 6.10 40.65
C ASN A 467 14.90 6.83 41.65
N GLU A 468 15.44 7.34 42.76
CA GLU A 468 14.65 8.03 43.78
C GLU A 468 14.21 9.43 43.31
N TYR A 469 15.12 10.17 42.65
CA TYR A 469 14.84 11.47 42.05
C TYR A 469 13.81 11.38 40.90
N PHE A 470 13.89 10.36 40.04
CA PHE A 470 12.93 10.17 38.93
C PHE A 470 11.52 9.79 39.39
N THR A 471 11.40 9.14 40.54
CA THR A 471 10.10 8.74 41.11
C THR A 471 9.39 9.95 41.72
N SER A 472 10.14 10.87 42.34
CA SER A 472 9.69 12.19 42.80
C SER A 472 9.18 13.08 41.65
N LEU A 473 9.95 13.16 40.55
CA LEU A 473 9.60 13.99 39.39
C LEU A 473 8.35 13.49 38.64
N HIS A 474 8.15 12.17 38.60
CA HIS A 474 6.95 11.57 38.02
C HIS A 474 5.70 11.83 38.88
N ALA A 475 5.84 11.83 40.21
CA ALA A 475 4.75 12.12 41.14
C ALA A 475 4.30 13.60 41.10
N GLN A 476 5.25 14.55 40.97
CA GLN A 476 4.91 15.96 40.77
C GLN A 476 4.18 16.20 39.44
N TRP A 477 4.62 15.53 38.36
CA TRP A 477 4.01 15.69 37.04
C TRP A 477 2.57 15.16 36.99
N ASP A 478 2.28 14.07 37.70
CA ASP A 478 0.93 13.50 37.77
C ASP A 478 -0.02 14.33 38.65
N SER A 479 0.50 15.17 39.55
CA SER A 479 -0.31 16.03 40.44
C SER A 479 -0.86 17.32 39.81
N TYR A 480 -0.30 17.78 38.68
CA TYR A 480 -0.68 19.07 38.04
C TYR A 480 -1.25 18.95 36.62
N GLY A 481 -1.44 17.73 36.10
CA GLY A 481 -2.20 17.53 34.86
C GLY A 481 -3.71 17.63 35.12
N PRO A 482 -4.52 18.37 34.33
CA PRO A 482 -5.96 18.36 34.49
C PRO A 482 -6.44 16.92 34.37
N ASN A 483 -7.04 16.38 35.45
CA ASN A 483 -7.53 15.02 35.63
C ASN A 483 -7.55 14.19 34.34
N PHE A 484 -6.41 13.59 34.01
CA PHE A 484 -6.32 12.60 32.93
C PHE A 484 -7.00 11.34 33.44
N ARG A 485 -8.33 11.25 33.27
CA ARG A 485 -8.94 9.93 33.14
C ARG A 485 -8.21 9.22 32.01
N THR A 486 -7.62 8.08 32.33
CA THR A 486 -7.00 7.16 31.38
C THR A 486 -8.01 6.76 30.32
N ILE A 487 -8.07 7.48 29.21
CA ILE A 487 -8.90 7.14 28.05
C ILE A 487 -8.13 6.14 27.19
N ASP A 488 -8.78 5.01 26.96
CA ASP A 488 -8.28 3.84 26.27
C ASP A 488 -7.90 4.13 24.80
N HIS A 489 -6.74 3.63 24.39
CA HIS A 489 -6.16 3.78 23.05
C HIS A 489 -6.89 2.97 21.95
N SER A 490 -8.11 2.48 22.19
CA SER A 490 -8.86 1.58 21.29
C SER A 490 -9.90 2.26 20.42
N ALA A 491 -10.33 3.48 20.75
CA ALA A 491 -11.29 4.23 19.94
C ALA A 491 -10.76 4.62 18.54
N VAL A 492 -9.46 4.44 18.30
CA VAL A 492 -8.80 4.81 17.03
C VAL A 492 -8.88 3.71 15.96
N VAL A 493 -9.29 2.49 16.32
CA VAL A 493 -9.20 1.33 15.39
C VAL A 493 -10.56 0.91 14.79
N THR A 494 -11.69 1.45 15.26
CA THR A 494 -13.04 1.02 14.82
C THR A 494 -13.87 2.11 14.13
N ALA A 495 -13.24 3.12 13.53
CA ALA A 495 -13.95 4.24 12.88
C ALA A 495 -13.56 4.41 11.40
N GLY A 496 -13.65 3.32 10.63
CA GLY A 496 -13.26 3.29 9.22
C GLY A 496 -14.22 3.98 8.25
N VAL A 497 -15.42 4.41 8.65
CA VAL A 497 -16.38 5.05 7.71
C VAL A 497 -17.14 6.26 8.30
N PHE A 498 -17.08 6.51 9.61
CA PHE A 498 -17.57 7.77 10.18
C PHE A 498 -16.48 8.41 11.04
N ILE A 499 -15.94 9.52 10.56
CA ILE A 499 -15.08 10.42 11.33
C ILE A 499 -15.91 10.92 12.51
N ARG A 500 -15.78 10.24 13.66
CA ARG A 500 -16.42 10.65 14.90
C ARG A 500 -15.83 11.98 15.37
N ILE A 501 -16.71 12.81 15.93
CA ILE A 501 -16.45 14.03 16.70
C ILE A 501 -15.40 13.82 17.83
N ASP A 502 -15.06 12.58 18.19
CA ASP A 502 -13.98 12.25 19.12
C ASP A 502 -12.56 12.60 18.61
N LEU A 503 -12.29 12.50 17.29
CA LEU A 503 -11.01 12.99 16.73
C LEU A 503 -10.92 14.52 16.85
N TYR A 504 -12.07 15.19 16.73
CA TYR A 504 -12.24 16.63 16.92
C TYR A 504 -11.97 17.04 18.38
N CYS A 505 -12.53 16.34 19.37
CA CYS A 505 -12.22 16.57 20.80
C CYS A 505 -10.75 16.22 21.15
N HIS A 506 -10.16 15.21 20.51
CA HIS A 506 -8.77 14.80 20.78
C HIS A 506 -7.73 15.75 20.18
N LEU A 507 -7.98 16.33 19.00
CA LEU A 507 -7.11 17.38 18.42
C LEU A 507 -7.19 18.68 19.23
N HIS A 508 -8.38 19.04 19.71
CA HIS A 508 -8.59 20.25 20.50
C HIS A 508 -7.80 20.24 21.83
N ASN A 509 -7.57 19.08 22.43
CA ASN A 509 -6.92 18.95 23.74
C ASN A 509 -5.38 18.80 23.69
N HIS A 510 -4.75 18.68 22.50
CA HIS A 510 -3.33 18.32 22.40
C HIS A 510 -2.45 19.27 21.56
N ILE A 511 -3.02 20.27 20.90
CA ILE A 511 -2.29 21.25 20.09
C ILE A 511 -2.52 22.64 20.70
N PRO A 512 -1.47 23.45 20.95
CA PRO A 512 -1.66 24.80 21.49
C PRO A 512 -2.65 25.60 20.59
N PRO A 513 -3.76 26.10 21.17
CA PRO A 513 -5.05 26.18 20.48
C PRO A 513 -5.23 27.27 19.40
N GLU A 514 -4.33 28.22 19.21
CA GLU A 514 -4.77 29.49 18.59
C GLU A 514 -4.36 29.80 17.14
N LYS A 515 -3.42 29.08 16.48
CA LYS A 515 -2.80 29.61 15.23
C LYS A 515 -2.82 28.70 14.00
N VAL A 516 -2.60 27.40 14.17
CA VAL A 516 -2.49 26.46 13.03
C VAL A 516 -3.79 25.66 12.82
N MET A 517 -4.70 25.73 13.79
CA MET A 517 -5.95 24.96 13.79
C MET A 517 -6.91 25.43 12.68
N GLU A 518 -7.04 26.74 12.42
CA GLU A 518 -7.98 27.24 11.40
C GLU A 518 -7.67 26.68 9.99
N THR A 519 -6.40 26.71 9.56
CA THR A 519 -5.99 26.21 8.23
C THR A 519 -6.05 24.69 8.13
N ILE A 520 -5.63 23.97 9.18
CA ILE A 520 -5.73 22.51 9.21
C ILE A 520 -7.21 22.09 9.21
N PHE A 521 -8.06 22.79 9.94
CA PHE A 521 -9.50 22.53 9.96
C PHE A 521 -10.12 22.77 8.58
N ALA A 522 -9.74 23.85 7.89
CA ALA A 522 -10.16 24.08 6.52
C ALA A 522 -9.72 22.94 5.58
N LEU A 523 -8.48 22.43 5.71
CA LEU A 523 -8.01 21.28 4.95
C LEU A 523 -8.88 20.04 5.18
N TYR A 524 -9.19 19.71 6.43
CA TYR A 524 -10.09 18.59 6.75
C TYR A 524 -11.52 18.82 6.25
N PHE A 525 -12.02 20.05 6.32
CA PHE A 525 -13.33 20.42 5.78
C PHE A 525 -13.41 20.15 4.28
N PHE A 526 -12.43 20.58 3.48
CA PHE A 526 -12.43 20.32 2.04
C PHE A 526 -12.23 18.83 1.69
N ILE A 527 -11.50 18.07 2.51
CA ILE A 527 -11.41 16.61 2.35
C ILE A 527 -12.76 15.95 2.59
N LEU A 528 -13.45 16.31 3.68
CA LEU A 528 -14.78 15.79 4.01
C LEU A 528 -15.81 16.21 2.97
N TRP A 529 -15.76 17.47 2.50
CA TRP A 529 -16.57 17.99 1.41
C TRP A 529 -16.43 17.12 0.17
N HIS A 530 -15.19 16.95 -0.31
CA HIS A 530 -14.90 16.15 -1.49
C HIS A 530 -15.42 14.71 -1.34
N ALA A 531 -15.12 14.06 -0.22
CA ALA A 531 -15.54 12.69 0.02
C ALA A 531 -17.07 12.55 0.07
N SER A 532 -17.77 13.45 0.78
CA SER A 532 -19.23 13.39 0.95
C SER A 532 -19.96 13.56 -0.38
N PHE A 533 -19.59 14.58 -1.16
CA PHE A 533 -20.22 14.81 -2.46
C PHE A 533 -19.90 13.69 -3.46
N MET A 534 -18.70 13.09 -3.40
CA MET A 534 -18.36 11.93 -4.23
C MET A 534 -19.21 10.71 -3.88
N ILE A 535 -19.42 10.44 -2.58
CA ILE A 535 -20.29 9.35 -2.13
C ILE A 535 -21.72 9.56 -2.62
N VAL A 536 -22.27 10.77 -2.46
CA VAL A 536 -23.63 11.10 -2.93
C VAL A 536 -23.76 10.95 -4.45
N LEU A 537 -22.80 11.49 -5.20
CA LEU A 537 -22.77 11.37 -6.65
C LEU A 537 -22.74 9.91 -7.11
N TYR A 538 -21.89 9.08 -6.50
CA TYR A 538 -21.81 7.66 -6.84
C TYR A 538 -23.05 6.89 -6.39
N ALA A 539 -23.67 7.24 -5.26
CA ALA A 539 -24.92 6.63 -4.81
C ALA A 539 -26.06 6.90 -5.80
N ILE A 540 -26.17 8.13 -6.31
CA ILE A 540 -27.16 8.49 -7.34
C ILE A 540 -26.92 7.72 -8.64
N GLN A 541 -25.66 7.63 -9.08
CA GLN A 541 -25.29 6.88 -10.29
C GLN A 541 -25.60 5.39 -10.13
N LEU A 542 -25.21 4.79 -8.99
CA LEU A 542 -25.49 3.39 -8.67
C LEU A 542 -27.00 3.14 -8.61
N TRP A 543 -27.76 3.98 -7.92
CA TRP A 543 -29.22 3.87 -7.82
C TRP A 543 -29.86 3.86 -9.21
N LYS A 544 -29.49 4.82 -10.06
CA LYS A 544 -30.02 4.90 -11.43
C LYS A 544 -29.68 3.66 -12.26
N ARG A 545 -28.48 3.10 -12.12
CA ARG A 545 -28.09 1.87 -12.82
C ARG A 545 -28.81 0.63 -12.34
N VAL A 546 -29.03 0.51 -11.03
CA VAL A 546 -29.74 -0.63 -10.45
C VAL A 546 -31.23 -0.57 -10.77
N SER A 547 -31.81 0.62 -10.88
CA SER A 547 -33.22 0.81 -11.23
C SER A 547 -33.51 0.81 -12.75
N ALA A 548 -32.48 0.77 -13.60
CA ALA A 548 -32.65 0.83 -15.05
C ALA A 548 -33.20 -0.49 -15.60
N THR A 549 -34.30 -0.43 -16.35
CA THR A 549 -34.91 -1.61 -17.00
C THR A 549 -34.28 -1.94 -18.34
N GLY A 550 -33.72 -0.95 -19.03
CA GLY A 550 -32.98 -1.12 -20.28
C GLY A 550 -31.70 -0.28 -20.35
N PRO A 551 -30.84 -0.53 -21.36
CA PRO A 551 -29.56 0.16 -21.51
C PRO A 551 -29.70 1.68 -21.76
N CYS A 552 -30.82 2.12 -22.33
CA CYS A 552 -31.14 3.54 -22.51
C CYS A 552 -31.53 4.23 -21.19
N ASP A 553 -32.04 3.49 -20.20
CA ASP A 553 -32.47 4.00 -18.89
C ASP A 553 -31.31 4.21 -17.91
N ILE A 554 -30.11 3.74 -18.28
CA ILE A 554 -28.85 3.90 -17.50
C ILE A 554 -28.41 5.36 -17.43
N GLN A 555 -28.91 6.20 -18.34
CA GLN A 555 -28.61 7.63 -18.35
C GLN A 555 -29.37 8.37 -17.24
N PHE A 556 -28.74 9.37 -16.63
CA PHE A 556 -29.36 10.20 -15.60
C PHE A 556 -29.33 11.68 -15.98
N ASP A 557 -30.18 12.46 -15.33
CA ASP A 557 -30.31 13.91 -15.59
C ASP A 557 -28.98 14.63 -15.28
N ARG A 558 -28.49 15.40 -16.25
CA ARG A 558 -27.27 16.22 -16.13
C ARG A 558 -27.33 17.21 -14.98
N LYS A 559 -28.51 17.58 -14.46
CA LYS A 559 -28.64 18.39 -13.24
C LYS A 559 -27.88 17.81 -12.06
N PHE A 560 -27.82 16.48 -11.91
CA PHE A 560 -27.06 15.84 -10.83
C PHE A 560 -25.53 16.00 -10.99
N CYS A 561 -25.05 16.39 -12.17
CA CYS A 561 -23.64 16.72 -12.39
C CYS A 561 -23.20 18.02 -11.71
N ILE A 562 -24.13 18.82 -11.17
CA ILE A 562 -23.80 19.93 -10.26
C ILE A 562 -22.98 19.46 -9.06
N LEU A 563 -23.22 18.24 -8.56
CA LEU A 563 -22.44 17.68 -7.46
C LEU A 563 -20.97 17.53 -7.88
N ARG A 564 -20.71 17.05 -9.10
CA ARG A 564 -19.34 16.94 -9.63
C ARG A 564 -18.68 18.31 -9.79
N ILE A 565 -19.44 19.32 -10.22
CA ILE A 565 -18.97 20.70 -10.33
C ILE A 565 -18.57 21.24 -8.94
N LEU A 566 -19.39 21.00 -7.90
CA LEU A 566 -19.11 21.38 -6.52
C LEU A 566 -17.91 20.62 -5.91
N ILE A 567 -17.71 19.36 -6.29
CA ILE A 567 -16.53 18.57 -5.91
C ILE A 567 -15.26 19.23 -6.44
N THR A 568 -15.28 19.77 -7.67
CA THR A 568 -14.10 20.37 -8.31
C THR A 568 -13.54 21.57 -7.53
N ILE A 569 -14.33 22.23 -6.67
CA ILE A 569 -13.85 23.33 -5.80
C ILE A 569 -12.74 22.86 -4.85
N SER A 570 -12.75 21.59 -4.43
CA SER A 570 -11.79 21.09 -3.44
C SER A 570 -10.36 21.05 -3.98
N THR A 571 -10.16 20.74 -5.27
CA THR A 571 -8.84 20.57 -5.88
C THR A 571 -7.99 21.85 -5.81
N PRO A 572 -8.44 23.01 -6.32
CA PRO A 572 -7.69 24.26 -6.16
C PRO A 572 -7.60 24.69 -4.69
N SER A 573 -8.60 24.35 -3.87
CA SER A 573 -8.58 24.65 -2.44
C SER A 573 -7.44 23.94 -1.71
N PHE A 574 -7.15 22.68 -2.04
CA PHE A 574 -6.02 21.94 -1.45
C PHE A 574 -4.68 22.61 -1.74
N VAL A 575 -4.44 22.99 -3.00
CA VAL A 575 -3.19 23.65 -3.43
C VAL A 575 -3.01 24.98 -2.68
N LEU A 576 -4.05 25.81 -2.60
CA LEU A 576 -3.99 27.09 -1.91
C LEU A 576 -3.89 26.95 -0.39
N LEU A 577 -4.47 25.91 0.21
CA LEU A 577 -4.29 25.62 1.63
C LEU A 577 -2.84 25.21 1.94
N HIS A 578 -2.20 24.42 1.08
CA HIS A 578 -0.77 24.12 1.25
C HIS A 578 0.10 25.37 1.10
N ALA A 579 -0.20 26.23 0.12
CA ALA A 579 0.48 27.51 -0.01
C ALA A 579 0.29 28.39 1.23
N THR A 580 -0.93 28.42 1.80
CA THR A 580 -1.26 29.14 3.03
C THR A 580 -0.44 28.63 4.21
N LEU A 581 -0.34 27.31 4.39
CA LEU A 581 0.48 26.71 5.46
C LEU A 581 1.96 27.06 5.31
N THR A 582 2.46 27.17 4.08
CA THR A 582 3.83 27.61 3.82
C THR A 582 4.03 29.09 4.10
N ILE A 583 3.10 29.96 3.71
CA ILE A 583 3.13 31.39 4.07
C ILE A 583 3.15 31.56 5.59
N GLN A 584 2.30 30.83 6.32
CA GLN A 584 2.32 30.84 7.79
C GLN A 584 3.68 30.42 8.38
N ARG A 585 4.41 29.52 7.73
CA ARG A 585 5.76 29.10 8.17
C ARG A 585 6.83 30.12 7.84
N ILE A 586 6.75 30.76 6.67
CA ILE A 586 7.60 31.92 6.34
C ILE A 586 7.42 32.95 7.44
N LEU A 587 6.17 33.33 7.72
CA LEU A 587 5.85 34.28 8.78
C LEU A 587 6.33 33.78 10.14
N THR A 588 6.26 32.49 10.47
CA THR A 588 6.70 32.00 11.80
C THR A 588 8.23 32.05 11.92
N THR A 589 8.91 31.82 10.79
CA THR A 589 10.37 31.85 10.70
C THR A 589 10.92 33.27 10.82
N PHE A 590 10.24 34.25 10.22
CA PHE A 590 10.74 35.64 10.10
C PHE A 590 10.01 36.66 10.99
N SER A 591 8.78 36.39 11.42
CA SER A 591 7.93 37.30 12.20
C SER A 591 7.34 36.63 13.45
N GLY A 592 7.55 37.28 14.61
CA GLY A 592 6.92 36.87 15.87
C GLY A 592 5.50 37.39 16.06
N HIS A 593 4.97 38.19 15.14
CA HIS A 593 3.79 39.02 15.39
C HIS A 593 2.46 38.25 15.29
N ARG A 594 1.84 37.95 16.44
CA ARG A 594 0.66 37.05 16.51
C ARG A 594 -0.53 37.51 15.67
N ILE A 595 -0.80 38.82 15.65
CA ILE A 595 -1.93 39.40 14.92
C ILE A 595 -1.76 39.23 13.41
N LEU A 596 -0.52 39.40 12.92
CA LEU A 596 -0.20 39.28 11.50
C LEU A 596 -0.44 37.86 10.99
N HIS A 597 -0.04 36.85 11.78
CA HIS A 597 -0.31 35.44 11.49
C HIS A 597 -1.80 35.15 11.31
N LYS A 598 -2.63 35.66 12.23
CA LYS A 598 -4.09 35.46 12.20
C LYS A 598 -4.75 36.19 11.03
N ALA A 599 -4.35 37.43 10.77
CA ALA A 599 -4.85 38.21 9.65
C ALA A 599 -4.53 37.52 8.31
N ILE A 600 -3.27 37.10 8.12
CA ILE A 600 -2.85 36.44 6.88
C ILE A 600 -3.54 35.08 6.72
N ALA A 601 -3.67 34.28 7.78
CA ALA A 601 -4.41 33.03 7.73
C ALA A 601 -5.83 33.21 7.17
N ARG A 602 -6.57 34.19 7.70
CA ARG A 602 -7.96 34.48 7.32
C ARG A 602 -8.06 35.02 5.90
N VAL A 603 -7.18 35.95 5.52
CA VAL A 603 -7.13 36.48 4.15
C VAL A 603 -6.83 35.35 3.16
N CYS A 604 -5.87 34.47 3.46
CA CYS A 604 -5.55 33.33 2.61
C CYS A 604 -6.71 32.33 2.51
N LEU A 605 -7.47 32.10 3.58
CA LEU A 605 -8.67 31.24 3.55
C LEU A 605 -9.78 31.84 2.67
N LEU A 606 -10.02 33.15 2.76
CA LEU A 606 -10.96 33.85 1.88
C LEU A 606 -10.52 33.78 0.42
N LEU A 607 -9.23 34.00 0.13
CA LEU A 607 -8.66 33.87 -1.20
C LEU A 607 -8.77 32.44 -1.74
N THR A 608 -8.60 31.43 -0.88
CA THR A 608 -8.78 30.02 -1.24
C THR A 608 -10.19 29.76 -1.74
N LEU A 609 -11.21 30.23 -1.01
CA LEU A 609 -12.60 30.09 -1.39
C LEU A 609 -12.92 30.87 -2.68
N ALA A 610 -12.48 32.13 -2.76
CA ALA A 610 -12.70 32.98 -3.92
C ALA A 610 -12.08 32.39 -5.20
N TYR A 611 -10.86 31.85 -5.10
CA TYR A 611 -10.20 31.20 -6.22
C TYR A 611 -10.89 29.88 -6.61
N GLY A 612 -11.35 29.09 -5.65
CA GLY A 612 -12.13 27.88 -5.92
C GLY A 612 -13.43 28.17 -6.68
N VAL A 613 -14.16 29.22 -6.29
CA VAL A 613 -15.38 29.68 -6.97
C VAL A 613 -15.07 30.26 -8.36
N GLY A 614 -14.01 31.07 -8.48
CA GLY A 614 -13.57 31.61 -9.77
C GLY A 614 -13.15 30.51 -10.75
N TYR A 615 -12.44 29.49 -10.27
CA TYR A 615 -12.06 28.31 -11.06
C TYR A 615 -13.30 27.57 -11.59
N LEU A 616 -14.32 27.39 -10.73
CA LEU A 616 -15.59 26.77 -11.12
C LEU A 616 -16.32 27.59 -12.19
N PHE A 617 -16.42 28.91 -11.98
CA PHE A 617 -17.10 29.79 -12.92
C PHE A 617 -16.43 29.78 -14.30
N ILE A 618 -15.11 29.83 -14.35
CA ILE A 618 -14.35 29.80 -15.62
C ILE A 618 -14.44 28.40 -16.26
N GLY A 619 -14.21 27.33 -15.50
CA GLY A 619 -14.12 25.97 -16.05
C GLY A 619 -15.46 25.37 -16.49
N TYR A 620 -16.58 25.87 -15.97
CA TYR A 620 -17.92 25.30 -16.22
C TYR A 620 -18.94 26.31 -16.77
N ARG A 621 -18.52 27.51 -17.22
CA ARG A 621 -19.42 28.52 -17.80
C ARG A 621 -20.33 27.96 -18.91
N SER A 622 -19.76 27.09 -19.74
CA SER A 622 -20.42 26.53 -20.92
C SER A 622 -21.05 25.14 -20.65
N TYR A 623 -21.12 24.71 -19.38
CA TYR A 623 -21.66 23.39 -19.03
C TYR A 623 -23.20 23.38 -19.07
N LEU A 624 -23.76 22.72 -20.09
CA LEU A 624 -25.21 22.55 -20.23
C LEU A 624 -25.76 21.58 -19.17
N MET A 625 -26.59 22.08 -18.28
CA MET A 625 -27.24 21.31 -17.21
C MET A 625 -28.48 20.52 -17.67
N HIS A 626 -28.92 20.69 -18.91
CA HIS A 626 -30.06 20.00 -19.48
C HIS A 626 -29.64 18.78 -20.29
N GLY A 627 -30.47 17.74 -20.26
CA GLY A 627 -30.28 16.50 -21.02
C GLY A 627 -29.88 15.31 -20.14
N LEU A 628 -29.77 14.16 -20.79
CA LEU A 628 -29.34 12.93 -20.16
C LEU A 628 -27.83 12.70 -20.40
N THR A 629 -27.18 12.04 -19.47
CA THR A 629 -25.80 11.59 -19.62
C THR A 629 -25.59 10.26 -18.92
N SER A 630 -24.70 9.43 -19.46
CA SER A 630 -24.28 8.17 -18.83
C SER A 630 -23.29 8.42 -17.68
N TYR A 631 -22.65 9.59 -17.65
CA TYR A 631 -21.68 10.00 -16.64
C TYR A 631 -21.49 11.52 -16.64
N CYS A 632 -21.11 12.08 -15.49
CA CYS A 632 -20.71 13.49 -15.43
C CYS A 632 -19.25 13.58 -15.84
N SER A 633 -18.89 14.06 -17.03
CA SER A 633 -17.49 14.09 -17.52
C SER A 633 -16.53 14.91 -16.64
N GLY A 634 -17.05 15.87 -15.87
CA GLY A 634 -16.25 16.76 -15.04
C GLY A 634 -15.54 17.87 -15.82
N TYR A 635 -15.85 18.04 -17.10
CA TYR A 635 -15.39 19.17 -17.91
C TYR A 635 -16.46 19.53 -18.95
N SER A 636 -16.50 20.80 -19.32
CA SER A 636 -17.32 21.32 -20.40
C SER A 636 -16.62 21.09 -21.75
N VAL A 637 -17.33 20.55 -22.74
CA VAL A 637 -16.84 20.45 -24.12
C VAL A 637 -16.57 21.88 -24.61
N GLY A 638 -15.34 22.16 -25.06
CA GLY A 638 -14.90 23.50 -25.48
C GLY A 638 -14.10 24.29 -24.43
N GLU A 639 -14.21 23.96 -23.14
CA GLU A 639 -13.47 24.64 -22.04
C GLU A 639 -12.25 23.84 -21.56
N GLU A 640 -11.88 22.78 -22.29
CA GLU A 640 -10.78 21.87 -21.95
C GLU A 640 -9.46 22.62 -21.75
N ARG A 641 -9.20 23.64 -22.58
CA ARG A 641 -8.01 24.49 -22.48
C ARG A 641 -8.00 25.30 -21.17
N ALA A 642 -9.13 25.85 -20.76
CA ALA A 642 -9.24 26.64 -19.54
C ALA A 642 -8.98 25.76 -18.30
N ILE A 643 -9.57 24.56 -18.28
CA ILE A 643 -9.36 23.58 -17.21
C ILE A 643 -7.90 23.14 -17.16
N LEU A 644 -7.29 22.81 -18.31
CA LEU A 644 -5.89 22.39 -18.41
C LEU A 644 -4.93 23.50 -17.95
N GLN A 645 -5.16 24.74 -18.39
CA GLN A 645 -4.40 25.90 -17.91
C GLN A 645 -4.55 26.11 -16.40
N GLY A 646 -5.76 25.89 -15.88
CA GLY A 646 -6.00 25.92 -14.44
C GLY A 646 -5.21 24.85 -13.68
N TYR A 647 -5.14 23.62 -14.19
CA TYR A 647 -4.29 22.57 -13.60
C TYR A 647 -2.80 22.89 -13.71
N LEU A 648 -2.34 23.46 -14.82
CA LEU A 648 -0.96 23.91 -14.96
C LEU A 648 -0.61 24.95 -13.88
N ARG A 649 -1.46 25.96 -13.68
CA ARG A 649 -1.28 26.96 -12.61
C ARG A 649 -1.23 26.33 -11.23
N MET A 650 -2.11 25.36 -10.96
CA MET A 650 -2.10 24.60 -9.70
C MET A 650 -0.78 23.85 -9.48
N VAL A 651 -0.30 23.13 -10.49
CA VAL A 651 1.00 22.41 -10.43
C VAL A 651 2.16 23.38 -10.21
N LEU A 652 2.16 24.54 -10.86
CA LEU A 652 3.19 25.57 -10.67
C LEU A 652 3.18 26.15 -9.25
N ILE A 653 2.00 26.49 -8.71
CA ILE A 653 1.84 26.98 -7.34
C ILE A 653 2.34 25.93 -6.34
N ASP A 654 1.95 24.66 -6.51
CA ASP A 654 2.38 23.58 -5.62
C ASP A 654 3.88 23.28 -5.72
N SER A 655 4.46 23.39 -6.93
CA SER A 655 5.90 23.24 -7.14
C SER A 655 6.68 24.32 -6.41
N LEU A 656 6.24 25.57 -6.54
CA LEU A 656 6.80 26.71 -5.84
C LEU A 656 6.68 26.55 -4.31
N ASN A 657 5.52 26.08 -3.86
CA ASN A 657 5.24 25.82 -2.45
C ASN A 657 6.19 24.76 -1.84
N VAL A 658 6.37 23.62 -2.53
CA VAL A 658 7.32 22.57 -2.11
C VAL A 658 8.75 23.12 -2.11
N PHE A 659 9.15 23.87 -3.15
CA PHE A 659 10.47 24.47 -3.25
C PHE A 659 10.77 25.45 -2.11
N ILE A 660 9.85 26.39 -1.82
CA ILE A 660 9.97 27.32 -0.70
C ILE A 660 10.04 26.55 0.64
N THR A 661 9.25 25.49 0.79
CA THR A 661 9.28 24.64 1.99
C THR A 661 10.65 23.98 2.19
N PHE A 662 11.30 23.53 1.10
CA PHE A 662 12.69 23.03 1.16
C PHE A 662 13.69 24.12 1.56
N ILE A 663 13.58 25.33 1.00
CA ILE A 663 14.43 26.46 1.39
C ILE A 663 14.27 26.76 2.88
N LEU A 664 13.03 26.83 3.38
CA LEU A 664 12.75 27.05 4.79
C LEU A 664 13.30 25.91 5.66
N TYR A 665 13.22 24.66 5.21
CA TYR A 665 13.80 23.52 5.92
C TYR A 665 15.31 23.70 6.12
N PHE A 666 16.04 24.02 5.05
CA PHE A 666 17.49 24.24 5.13
C PHE A 666 17.85 25.47 5.95
N TYR A 667 17.11 26.58 5.77
CA TYR A 667 17.32 27.82 6.52
C TYR A 667 17.13 27.60 8.02
N ASN A 668 16.00 27.04 8.44
CA ASN A 668 15.70 26.75 9.84
C ASN A 668 16.75 25.81 10.46
N ARG A 669 17.17 24.77 9.71
CA ARG A 669 18.21 23.84 10.16
C ARG A 669 19.56 24.52 10.34
N ALA A 670 19.98 25.37 9.40
CA ALA A 670 21.22 26.13 9.49
C ALA A 670 21.18 27.13 10.65
N LYS A 671 20.06 27.84 10.82
CA LYS A 671 19.86 28.80 11.92
C LYS A 671 19.92 28.11 13.29
N ILE A 672 19.27 26.96 13.48
CA ILE A 672 19.34 26.19 14.74
C ILE A 672 20.78 25.80 15.12
N ARG A 673 21.66 25.53 14.12
CA ARG A 673 23.08 25.22 14.38
C ARG A 673 23.87 26.45 14.84
N LYS A 674 23.55 27.64 14.30
CA LYS A 674 24.20 28.91 14.66
C LYS A 674 23.73 29.47 16.01
N LEU A 675 22.53 29.09 16.46
CA LEU A 675 21.85 29.57 17.67
C LEU A 675 22.29 28.80 18.95
N SER A 676 23.59 28.55 19.13
CA SER A 676 24.08 27.88 20.36
C SER A 676 23.95 28.78 21.60
N SER A 677 24.16 30.10 21.44
CA SER A 677 24.18 31.09 22.53
C SER A 677 22.93 31.99 22.66
N THR A 678 21.96 31.87 21.75
CA THR A 678 20.74 32.70 21.77
C THR A 678 19.68 32.21 22.75
N PRO A 679 18.78 33.09 23.20
CA PRO A 679 17.72 32.73 24.15
C PRO A 679 16.84 31.58 23.65
N LEU A 680 16.39 30.78 24.62
CA LEU A 680 15.76 29.47 24.40
C LEU A 680 14.46 29.58 23.58
N ASP A 681 13.73 30.68 23.72
CA ASP A 681 12.46 30.97 23.05
C ASP A 681 12.63 31.05 21.51
N VAL A 682 13.68 31.74 21.05
CA VAL A 682 14.03 31.86 19.63
C VAL A 682 14.41 30.49 19.08
N LYS A 683 15.24 29.74 19.81
CA LYS A 683 15.66 28.39 19.42
C LYS A 683 14.48 27.42 19.36
N PHE A 684 13.56 27.52 20.32
CA PHE A 684 12.34 26.72 20.37
C PHE A 684 11.45 27.02 19.17
N ARG A 685 11.27 28.30 18.81
CA ARG A 685 10.49 28.72 17.63
C ARG A 685 11.02 28.12 16.33
N TYR A 686 12.33 28.20 16.08
CA TYR A 686 12.95 27.60 14.89
C TYR A 686 12.82 26.07 14.88
N ARG A 687 12.98 25.41 16.04
CA ARG A 687 12.79 23.95 16.17
C ARG A 687 11.36 23.53 15.91
N GLN A 688 10.38 24.24 16.47
CA GLN A 688 8.95 23.97 16.26
C GLN A 688 8.57 24.18 14.80
N THR A 689 9.08 25.23 14.16
CA THR A 689 8.86 25.50 12.74
C THR A 689 9.47 24.40 11.87
N LEU A 690 10.71 23.98 12.17
CA LEU A 690 11.37 22.88 11.47
C LEU A 690 10.59 21.56 11.61
N GLN A 691 10.07 21.26 12.80
CA GLN A 691 9.24 20.07 13.05
C GLN A 691 7.96 20.12 12.22
N SER A 692 7.24 21.26 12.24
CA SER A 692 6.07 21.45 11.38
C SER A 692 6.42 21.22 9.91
N ILE A 693 7.52 21.82 9.41
CA ILE A 693 7.99 21.64 8.04
C ILE A 693 8.19 20.16 7.71
N GLN A 694 8.85 19.40 8.59
CA GLN A 694 9.06 17.96 8.42
C GLN A 694 7.74 17.16 8.34
N GLN A 695 6.68 17.59 9.03
CA GLN A 695 5.37 16.93 8.96
C GLN A 695 4.60 17.22 7.67
N MET A 696 4.60 18.47 7.19
CA MET A 696 3.78 18.79 6.01
C MET A 696 4.53 18.64 4.69
N LEU A 697 5.86 18.66 4.67
CA LEU A 697 6.62 18.53 3.42
C LEU A 697 6.29 17.23 2.66
N PRO A 698 6.17 16.05 3.30
CA PRO A 698 5.71 14.84 2.62
C PRO A 698 4.28 14.96 2.06
N VAL A 699 3.40 15.67 2.77
CA VAL A 699 1.99 15.87 2.37
C VAL A 699 1.90 16.82 1.17
N ALA A 700 2.64 17.93 1.19
CA ALA A 700 2.73 18.87 0.08
C ALA A 700 3.37 18.23 -1.16
N PHE A 701 4.41 17.42 -0.97
CA PHE A 701 5.02 16.66 -2.06
C PHE A 701 4.05 15.63 -2.67
N LEU A 702 3.26 14.95 -1.84
CA LEU A 702 2.22 14.04 -2.33
C LEU A 702 1.15 14.80 -3.12
N ASN A 703 0.70 15.96 -2.63
CA ASN A 703 -0.28 16.78 -3.34
C ASN A 703 0.25 17.22 -4.72
N LEU A 704 1.50 17.69 -4.78
CA LEU A 704 2.18 18.04 -6.03
C LEU A 704 2.22 16.84 -7.00
N LEU A 705 2.56 15.65 -6.50
CA LEU A 705 2.60 14.44 -7.33
C LEU A 705 1.22 14.10 -7.89
N CYS A 706 0.17 14.14 -7.06
CA CYS A 706 -1.21 13.92 -7.51
C CYS A 706 -1.63 14.97 -8.56
N CYS A 707 -1.40 16.25 -8.28
CA CYS A 707 -1.72 17.33 -9.23
C CYS A 707 -0.96 17.19 -10.55
N ALA A 708 0.33 16.81 -10.50
CA ALA A 708 1.14 16.59 -11.69
C ALA A 708 0.63 15.40 -12.51
N VAL A 709 0.36 14.25 -11.87
CA VAL A 709 -0.21 13.08 -12.56
C VAL A 709 -1.56 13.41 -13.19
N GLN A 710 -2.40 14.17 -12.50
CA GLN A 710 -3.70 14.60 -13.03
C GLN A 710 -3.54 15.58 -14.20
N TYR A 711 -2.61 16.53 -14.12
CA TYR A 711 -2.29 17.45 -15.22
C TYR A 711 -1.75 16.71 -16.45
N PHE A 712 -0.71 15.88 -16.28
CA PHE A 712 -0.13 15.11 -17.38
C PHE A 712 -1.14 14.09 -17.94
N GLY A 713 -1.94 13.48 -17.07
CA GLY A 713 -3.04 12.60 -17.44
C GLY A 713 -4.09 13.29 -18.30
N PHE A 714 -4.50 14.51 -17.95
CA PHE A 714 -5.40 15.30 -18.80
C PHE A 714 -4.74 15.83 -20.06
N MET A 715 -3.48 16.25 -20.02
CA MET A 715 -2.76 16.72 -21.21
C MET A 715 -2.59 15.59 -22.23
N PHE A 716 -2.14 14.42 -21.77
CA PHE A 716 -2.08 13.20 -22.56
C PHE A 716 -3.50 12.78 -22.99
N GLY A 717 -4.46 12.90 -22.06
CA GLY A 717 -5.91 12.82 -22.24
C GLY A 717 -6.43 13.64 -23.43
N LEU A 718 -5.93 14.84 -23.63
CA LEU A 718 -6.40 15.71 -24.71
C LEU A 718 -5.63 15.47 -26.01
N SER A 719 -4.34 15.12 -25.94
CA SER A 719 -3.51 14.89 -27.13
C SER A 719 -3.77 13.54 -27.79
N LEU A 720 -3.92 12.46 -27.01
CA LEU A 720 -4.11 11.11 -27.54
C LEU A 720 -5.58 10.76 -27.78
N PHE A 721 -6.52 11.34 -27.03
CA PHE A 721 -7.89 10.78 -26.96
C PHE A 721 -8.89 11.44 -27.88
N ARG A 722 -8.45 12.36 -28.75
CA ARG A 722 -9.30 12.76 -29.88
C ARG A 722 -9.66 11.57 -30.78
N SER A 723 -8.84 10.53 -30.79
CA SER A 723 -9.10 9.30 -31.55
C SER A 723 -9.74 8.17 -30.73
N LEU A 724 -9.86 8.31 -29.40
CA LEU A 724 -10.37 7.23 -28.56
C LEU A 724 -11.89 7.36 -28.33
N PRO A 725 -12.63 6.24 -28.31
CA PRO A 725 -14.05 6.25 -28.01
C PRO A 725 -14.34 6.90 -26.67
N GLU A 726 -15.50 7.54 -26.56
CA GLU A 726 -15.93 8.29 -25.36
C GLU A 726 -15.73 7.49 -24.08
N THR A 727 -16.10 6.21 -24.10
CA THR A 727 -16.03 5.30 -22.95
C THR A 727 -14.63 5.15 -22.39
N HIS A 728 -13.62 5.00 -23.27
CA HIS A 728 -12.23 4.84 -22.88
C HIS A 728 -11.67 6.12 -22.26
N ARG A 729 -12.07 7.28 -22.81
CA ARG A 729 -11.70 8.59 -22.29
C ARG A 729 -12.20 8.81 -20.87
N ILE A 730 -13.39 8.31 -20.53
CA ILE A 730 -13.94 8.40 -19.16
C ILE A 730 -13.15 7.54 -18.20
N ILE A 731 -12.90 6.27 -18.56
CA ILE A 731 -12.20 5.31 -17.71
C ILE A 731 -10.82 5.87 -17.36
N LEU A 732 -10.15 6.39 -18.39
CA LEU A 732 -8.82 6.92 -18.27
C LEU A 732 -8.79 8.26 -17.52
N ASN A 733 -9.79 9.12 -17.71
CA ASN A 733 -9.98 10.30 -16.86
C ASN A 733 -10.26 9.93 -15.40
N GLY A 734 -11.03 8.88 -15.14
CA GLY A 734 -11.26 8.34 -13.79
C GLY A 734 -9.97 7.83 -13.16
N PHE A 735 -9.11 7.17 -13.95
CA PHE A 735 -7.80 6.70 -13.51
C PHE A 735 -6.84 7.84 -13.16
N PHE A 736 -6.79 8.89 -13.99
CA PHE A 736 -5.95 10.07 -13.75
C PHE A 736 -6.53 11.03 -12.70
N TYR A 737 -7.76 10.81 -12.26
CA TYR A 737 -8.39 11.60 -11.19
C TYR A 737 -7.82 11.22 -9.82
N THR A 738 -6.57 11.60 -9.58
CA THR A 738 -5.83 11.20 -8.38
C THR A 738 -6.23 11.96 -7.11
N THR A 739 -7.02 13.02 -7.25
CA THR A 739 -7.54 13.82 -6.12
C THR A 739 -8.27 12.94 -5.09
N THR A 740 -9.04 11.93 -5.52
CA THR A 740 -9.74 11.01 -4.61
C THR A 740 -8.76 10.24 -3.73
N TYR A 741 -7.65 9.77 -4.31
CA TYR A 741 -6.61 9.05 -3.56
C TYR A 741 -5.89 9.99 -2.59
N TYR A 742 -5.66 11.23 -2.99
CA TYR A 742 -5.08 12.26 -2.14
C TYR A 742 -5.94 12.51 -0.88
N CYS A 743 -7.26 12.64 -1.04
CA CYS A 743 -8.19 12.84 0.07
C CYS A 743 -8.15 11.73 1.13
N VAL A 744 -7.79 10.50 0.75
CA VAL A 744 -7.61 9.37 1.69
C VAL A 744 -6.19 9.33 2.25
N ALA A 745 -5.19 9.49 1.40
CA ALA A 745 -3.78 9.36 1.78
C ALA A 745 -3.30 10.52 2.68
N CYS A 746 -3.76 11.75 2.43
CA CYS A 746 -3.33 12.94 3.15
C CYS A 746 -3.62 12.86 4.66
N PRO A 747 -4.87 12.63 5.12
CA PRO A 747 -5.17 12.47 6.55
C PRO A 747 -4.37 11.35 7.21
N ALA A 748 -4.22 10.22 6.51
CA ALA A 748 -3.50 9.05 7.02
C ALA A 748 -2.01 9.35 7.23
N ILE A 749 -1.36 9.99 6.25
CA ILE A 749 0.05 10.40 6.34
C ILE A 749 0.24 11.46 7.42
N LEU A 750 -0.65 12.46 7.48
CA LEU A 750 -0.57 13.51 8.51
C LEU A 750 -0.65 12.90 9.92
N LEU A 751 -1.65 12.02 10.14
CA LEU A 751 -1.83 11.33 11.42
C LEU A 751 -0.61 10.46 11.77
N LEU A 752 -0.07 9.73 10.80
CA LEU A 752 1.13 8.90 10.99
C LEU A 752 2.34 9.77 11.41
N LEU A 753 2.56 10.89 10.72
CA LEU A 753 3.66 11.81 11.01
C LEU A 753 3.51 12.45 12.40
N MET A 754 2.30 12.85 12.78
CA MET A 754 2.01 13.35 14.13
C MET A 754 2.31 12.30 15.21
N VAL A 755 1.95 11.03 14.99
CA VAL A 755 2.24 9.94 15.92
C VAL A 755 3.73 9.66 16.03
N ILE A 756 4.46 9.67 14.91
CA ILE A 756 5.92 9.50 14.88
C ILE A 756 6.59 10.63 15.67
N GLU A 757 6.15 11.86 15.46
CA GLU A 757 6.71 13.01 16.15
C GLU A 757 6.41 12.99 17.65
N LYS A 758 5.19 12.66 18.05
CA LYS A 758 4.83 12.49 19.48
C LYS A 758 5.77 11.48 20.15
N LYS A 759 6.07 10.37 19.47
CA LYS A 759 7.03 9.36 19.96
C LYS A 759 8.45 9.88 19.99
N LYS A 760 8.88 10.67 19.00
CA LYS A 760 10.21 11.30 18.95
C LYS A 760 10.39 12.29 20.10
N LYS A 761 9.44 13.21 20.30
CA LYS A 761 9.40 14.16 21.43
C LYS A 761 9.50 13.45 22.78
N ARG A 762 8.73 12.39 23.00
CA ARG A 762 8.83 11.57 24.22
C ARG A 762 10.21 10.95 24.43
N ARG A 763 10.92 10.56 23.35
CA ARG A 763 12.28 10.01 23.47
C ARG A 763 13.31 11.08 23.74
N GLU A 764 13.20 12.24 23.09
CA GLU A 764 14.11 13.38 23.31
C GLU A 764 13.98 13.91 24.73
N LEU A 765 12.76 14.05 25.25
CA LEU A 765 12.51 14.43 26.64
C LEU A 765 13.11 13.42 27.62
N ARG A 766 12.90 12.12 27.38
CA ARG A 766 13.53 11.06 28.19
C ARG A 766 15.05 11.07 28.10
N SER A 767 15.64 11.39 26.94
CA SER A 767 17.10 11.46 26.83
C SER A 767 17.63 12.67 27.59
N ILE A 768 16.97 13.82 27.48
CA ILE A 768 17.38 15.03 28.22
C ILE A 768 17.34 14.75 29.72
N SER A 769 16.23 14.17 30.21
CA SER A 769 16.11 13.85 31.63
C SER A 769 17.21 12.89 32.09
N THR A 770 17.61 11.91 31.28
CA THR A 770 18.65 10.94 31.66
C THR A 770 20.09 11.42 31.48
N THR A 771 20.33 12.57 30.84
CA THR A 771 21.69 13.01 30.46
C THR A 771 22.12 14.30 31.16
N SER A 772 21.21 15.07 31.74
CA SER A 772 21.57 16.22 32.58
C SER A 772 22.00 15.73 33.98
N SER A 773 23.14 16.23 34.49
CA SER A 773 23.45 16.15 35.92
C SER A 773 22.36 16.86 36.70
N GLU A 774 22.06 16.46 37.94
CA GLU A 774 21.00 17.08 38.76
C GLU A 774 21.07 18.62 38.73
N GLU A 775 22.27 19.20 38.85
CA GLU A 775 22.48 20.66 38.77
C GLU A 775 22.09 21.28 37.41
N ALA A 776 22.48 20.68 36.27
CA ALA A 776 22.10 21.17 34.95
C ALA A 776 20.60 20.98 34.66
N THR A 777 19.97 20.05 35.36
CA THR A 777 18.54 19.75 35.28
C THR A 777 17.74 20.83 35.99
N ASP A 778 18.15 21.20 37.22
CA ASP A 778 17.50 22.24 38.01
C ASP A 778 17.68 23.65 37.40
N GLU A 779 18.84 23.96 36.81
CA GLU A 779 19.04 25.21 36.08
C GLU A 779 18.18 25.27 34.80
N TYR A 780 18.06 24.14 34.08
CA TYR A 780 17.17 24.04 32.92
C TYR A 780 15.69 24.18 33.29
N PHE A 781 15.24 23.52 34.37
CA PHE A 781 13.85 23.57 34.81
C PHE A 781 13.48 24.90 35.46
N SER A 782 14.36 25.54 36.25
CA SER A 782 14.11 26.88 36.77
C SER A 782 14.03 27.94 35.66
N SER A 783 14.86 27.81 34.62
CA SER A 783 14.76 28.63 33.40
C SER A 783 13.42 28.44 32.68
N LEU A 784 12.96 27.19 32.57
CA LEU A 784 11.65 26.84 32.00
C LEU A 784 10.48 27.37 32.85
N GLN A 785 10.57 27.25 34.17
CA GLN A 785 9.60 27.77 35.14
C GLN A 785 9.48 29.29 35.02
N SER A 786 10.61 30.02 35.04
CA SER A 786 10.62 31.49 34.91
C SER A 786 10.08 31.99 33.57
N GLN A 787 10.22 31.18 32.51
CA GLN A 787 9.63 31.48 31.20
C GLN A 787 8.12 31.22 31.23
N TRP A 788 7.68 30.14 31.87
CA TRP A 788 6.27 29.81 32.04
C TRP A 788 5.52 30.87 32.86
N ASP A 789 6.13 31.32 33.95
CA ASP A 789 5.59 32.35 34.84
C ASP A 789 5.44 33.70 34.13
N ARG A 790 6.22 33.98 33.07
CA ARG A 790 6.06 35.18 32.24
C ARG A 790 4.85 35.11 31.30
N PHE A 791 4.29 33.94 31.06
CA PHE A 791 3.09 33.75 30.21
C PHE A 791 1.79 33.64 31.00
N ILE A 792 1.85 33.54 32.33
CA ILE A 792 0.67 33.59 33.19
C ILE A 792 0.28 35.08 33.36
N PRO A 793 -0.92 35.48 32.91
CA PRO A 793 -1.45 36.83 33.15
C PRO A 793 -1.40 37.16 34.65
N ALA A 794 -1.01 38.39 35.02
CA ALA A 794 -0.77 38.76 36.41
C ALA A 794 -2.01 38.54 37.31
N ASP A 795 -3.19 38.63 36.73
CA ASP A 795 -4.52 38.34 37.30
C ASP A 795 -4.76 36.86 37.64
N LYS A 796 -3.91 35.93 37.18
CA LYS A 796 -3.97 34.49 37.48
C LYS A 796 -2.82 33.98 38.37
N LYS A 797 -1.98 34.88 38.88
CA LYS A 797 -0.88 34.55 39.80
C LYS A 797 -1.25 34.68 41.28
N ALA A 798 -2.36 35.36 41.58
CA ALA A 798 -3.02 35.31 42.87
C ALA A 798 -3.95 34.09 42.92
#